data_AF-A0A3P8WHU3-F1
#
_entry.id   AF-A0A3P8WHU3-F1
#
_cell.length_a   1.000
_cell.length_b   1.000
_cell.length_c   1.000
_cell.angle_alpha   90.00
_cell.angle_beta   90.00
_cell.angle_gamma   90.00
#
_symmetry.space_group_name_H-M   'P 1'
#
loop_
_entity.id
_entity.type
_entity.pdbx_description
1 polymer ?
#
loop_
_entity_poly.entity_id
_entity_poly.type
_entity_poly.pdbx_seq_one_letter_code
_entity_poly.pdbx_strand_id
1 'polypeptide(L)'
;MFTLTELAPVSPHQSRSKLLKPWWEVFMDHLGVLMLMTSVLTCTVQLSRDTVVCVPSDTLVSDNNHSFSKGDSVALSPRKPTHTSNRVEAEGRRPHLVYQQYVYVSQVCYHQALPASSRFFPYLALLQSLVLLAVGSFWLHLPHTSARVEHFLTILAKCCESPWTSQVLSNSLTSSSPPRPSSRSSTSTVWSTSLHPRAWPPGSRKMISLEKSDGEETRALLERVRKFRAHCEGSSVIHQVYVSQTVLKLLLVTVILGYTAPLVNQLTFTHTCRPEEQALVAYGSFECVHVFSSLLHKLLATYVTLLGFYGLFNVYALGWISHSSLQQYSLRSLRDVPDLRNDLAFLCHMLDHYSPLLLQRLSVFLSPLSESGLPEETFEQRWSQERLRAMSRVDAGGCSRLQLVGLPHLPPALFTLNQLQVLELELMKQARFTARAADMSSLRELHLVHCTAAADPSVLGVLRERLEVLHLTFARPSQIPSWVLSLHSLHQLHLTGRLGGEGGVGRSWAVGSLRQLHHLRVLVVRGMLPRIPGELCHVAGSLVRLEIHNEGVRLLVLTALKRMVGLTELLLQDCRLERLPSALLSLTRLQTLDLQHNSLTTLEELLSLAHLQHLSCLRLAYNHVRVLPPTVGVLRGLEILDLSNNQIHSLPPALFTLRHLRRLLLAGNLVEELPPQIKALRLLSELDLSGNRLEKLPSELFSCLGLRTLNVAHNSLRSLPGAISALGQLCRLDLRTNSLEGLNGYATQWLSTVVNG
;
A
#
# COMPACT_ATOMS: atom_id res chain seq x y z
N MET A 1 53.00 -4.92 31.40
CA MET A 1 52.06 -4.04 32.14
C MET A 1 50.90 -3.75 31.21
N PHE A 2 49.68 -4.19 31.55
CA PHE A 2 48.49 -3.86 30.78
C PHE A 2 47.95 -2.50 31.24
N THR A 3 47.67 -1.58 30.31
CA THR A 3 47.02 -0.32 30.66
C THR A 3 45.50 -0.54 30.72
N LEU A 4 44.85 0.01 31.73
CA LEU A 4 43.38 -0.07 31.88
C LEU A 4 42.63 0.56 30.70
N THR A 5 43.28 1.48 29.99
CA THR A 5 42.80 2.10 28.75
C THR A 5 42.73 1.12 27.58
N GLU A 6 43.52 0.05 27.56
CA GLU A 6 43.45 -1.00 26.51
C GLU A 6 42.37 -2.06 26.81
N LEU A 7 41.96 -2.20 28.07
CA LEU A 7 40.96 -3.19 28.50
C LEU A 7 39.53 -2.61 28.61
N ALA A 8 39.38 -1.29 28.65
CA ALA A 8 38.09 -0.63 28.56
C ALA A 8 37.68 -0.52 27.07
N PRO A 9 36.59 -1.17 26.62
CA PRO A 9 36.14 -1.02 25.25
C PRO A 9 35.56 0.38 25.09
N VAL A 10 36.36 1.32 24.58
CA VAL A 10 35.85 2.61 24.09
C VAL A 10 35.72 2.47 22.57
N SER A 11 34.70 1.75 22.12
CA SER A 11 34.33 1.75 20.71
C SER A 11 33.30 2.87 20.44
N PRO A 12 33.44 3.65 19.34
CA PRO A 12 32.48 4.71 19.01
C PRO A 12 31.06 4.19 18.71
N HIS A 13 30.93 2.91 18.32
CA HIS A 13 29.65 2.21 18.12
C HIS A 13 28.81 2.09 19.41
N GLN A 14 29.45 2.16 20.57
CA GLN A 14 28.79 2.00 21.87
C GLN A 14 27.90 3.20 22.24
N SER A 15 28.10 4.37 21.63
CA SER A 15 27.39 5.62 21.96
C SER A 15 25.87 5.55 21.72
N ARG A 16 25.41 4.95 20.61
CA ARG A 16 23.98 4.81 20.28
C ARG A 16 23.31 3.64 21.01
N SER A 17 24.05 2.57 21.28
CA SER A 17 23.54 1.41 22.02
C SER A 17 23.23 1.70 23.50
N LYS A 18 23.76 2.81 24.06
CA LYS A 18 23.45 3.28 25.43
C LYS A 18 21.97 3.59 25.63
N LEU A 19 21.24 3.98 24.58
CA LEU A 19 19.80 4.27 24.64
C LEU A 19 18.95 3.05 25.04
N LEU A 20 19.51 1.85 24.87
CA LEU A 20 18.86 0.57 25.15
C LEU A 20 19.33 -0.07 26.46
N LYS A 21 20.27 0.57 27.18
CA LYS A 21 20.81 0.06 28.45
C LYS A 21 20.05 0.66 29.64
N PRO A 22 19.33 -0.16 30.42
CA PRO A 22 18.67 0.30 31.63
C PRO A 22 19.69 0.57 32.74
N TRP A 23 19.27 1.28 33.79
CA TRP A 23 20.14 1.76 34.85
C TRP A 23 20.94 0.64 35.56
N TRP A 24 20.36 -0.55 35.72
CA TRP A 24 21.03 -1.68 36.38
C TRP A 24 22.16 -2.26 35.53
N GLU A 25 22.03 -2.29 34.20
CA GLU A 25 23.13 -2.74 33.32
C GLU A 25 24.28 -1.75 33.32
N VAL A 26 23.96 -0.45 33.32
CA VAL A 26 24.98 0.59 33.46
C VAL A 26 25.73 0.40 34.78
N PHE A 27 25.05 0.14 35.89
CA PHE A 27 25.71 -0.10 37.18
C PHE A 27 26.57 -1.37 37.17
N MET A 28 26.08 -2.46 36.57
CA MET A 28 26.84 -3.71 36.43
C MET A 28 28.12 -3.54 35.58
N ASP A 29 28.08 -2.73 34.53
CA ASP A 29 29.28 -2.40 33.74
C ASP A 29 30.34 -1.71 34.61
N HIS A 30 29.94 -0.76 35.46
CA HIS A 30 30.87 -0.07 36.37
C HIS A 30 31.42 -1.01 37.46
N LEU A 31 30.59 -1.89 38.02
CA LEU A 31 31.04 -2.93 38.95
C LEU A 31 32.05 -3.88 38.29
N GLY A 32 31.81 -4.29 37.05
CA GLY A 32 32.74 -5.14 36.29
C GLY A 32 34.10 -4.46 36.06
N VAL A 33 34.11 -3.16 35.75
CA VAL A 33 35.34 -2.37 35.65
C VAL A 33 36.05 -2.28 37.00
N LEU A 34 35.32 -2.07 38.11
CA LEU A 34 35.93 -2.00 39.44
C LEU A 34 36.54 -3.36 39.86
N MET A 35 35.87 -4.48 39.56
CA MET A 35 36.41 -5.82 39.75
C MET A 35 37.69 -6.05 38.92
N LEU A 36 37.69 -5.59 37.66
CA LEU A 36 38.86 -5.65 36.79
C LEU A 36 40.02 -4.83 37.37
N MET A 37 39.76 -3.59 37.81
CA MET A 37 40.75 -2.73 38.49
C MET A 37 41.37 -3.44 39.69
N THR A 38 40.55 -4.02 40.57
CA THR A 38 41.01 -4.76 41.75
C THR A 38 41.87 -5.97 41.36
N SER A 39 41.46 -6.74 40.34
CA SER A 39 42.22 -7.90 39.88
C SER A 39 43.57 -7.54 39.24
N VAL A 40 43.61 -6.50 38.40
CA VAL A 40 44.86 -5.99 37.79
C VAL A 40 45.81 -5.46 38.86
N LEU A 41 45.30 -4.70 39.82
CA LEU A 41 46.08 -4.21 40.97
C LEU A 41 46.64 -5.39 41.78
N THR A 42 45.84 -6.43 42.01
CA THR A 42 46.30 -7.62 42.75
C THR A 42 47.42 -8.34 41.98
N CYS A 43 47.27 -8.50 40.65
CA CYS A 43 48.28 -9.12 39.79
C CYS A 43 49.58 -8.31 39.74
N THR A 44 49.50 -6.98 39.67
CA THR A 44 50.70 -6.12 39.58
C THR A 44 51.49 -6.14 40.89
N VAL A 45 50.82 -6.12 42.03
CA VAL A 45 51.50 -6.24 43.33
C VAL A 45 52.11 -7.63 43.49
N GLN A 46 51.42 -8.68 43.03
CA GLN A 46 51.98 -10.03 43.04
C GLN A 46 53.25 -10.10 42.16
N LEU A 47 53.20 -9.66 40.91
CA LEU A 47 54.38 -9.70 40.02
C LEU A 47 55.58 -8.87 40.53
N SER A 48 55.33 -7.82 41.30
CA SER A 48 56.39 -6.91 41.75
C SER A 48 56.95 -7.22 43.14
N ARG A 49 56.20 -7.87 44.02
CA ARG A 49 56.55 -8.03 45.45
C ARG A 49 56.33 -9.42 46.02
N ASP A 50 55.96 -10.42 45.20
CA ASP A 50 55.69 -11.77 45.69
C ASP A 50 56.98 -12.46 46.16
N THR A 51 57.18 -12.42 47.48
CA THR A 51 58.36 -12.95 48.17
C THR A 51 57.92 -13.73 49.39
N VAL A 52 58.60 -14.84 49.62
CA VAL A 52 58.42 -15.70 50.79
C VAL A 52 59.73 -15.76 51.54
N VAL A 53 59.67 -15.48 52.83
CA VAL A 53 60.84 -15.49 53.71
C VAL A 53 60.72 -16.66 54.65
N CYS A 54 61.69 -17.58 54.59
CA CYS A 54 61.71 -18.80 55.40
C CYS A 54 62.87 -18.79 56.38
N VAL A 55 62.60 -19.19 57.63
CA VAL A 55 63.59 -19.29 58.71
C VAL A 55 63.50 -20.69 59.32
N PRO A 56 64.63 -21.36 59.67
CA PRO A 56 64.60 -22.69 60.27
C PRO A 56 63.89 -22.70 61.63
N SER A 57 63.05 -23.70 61.87
CA SER A 57 62.21 -23.82 63.08
C SER A 57 62.74 -24.84 64.10
N ASP A 58 63.58 -25.81 63.69
CA ASP A 58 64.08 -26.88 64.57
C ASP A 58 65.52 -26.67 65.08
N THR A 59 65.74 -27.05 66.35
CA THR A 59 67.07 -27.31 66.93
C THR A 59 67.74 -28.47 66.20
N LEU A 60 69.01 -28.29 65.79
CA LEU A 60 69.88 -29.29 65.16
C LEU A 60 69.61 -30.71 65.69
N VAL A 61 69.35 -31.64 64.77
CA VAL A 61 69.33 -33.07 65.07
C VAL A 61 70.73 -33.44 65.57
N SER A 62 70.89 -33.61 66.88
CA SER A 62 72.10 -34.17 67.47
C SER A 62 72.13 -35.67 67.17
N ASP A 63 73.16 -36.09 66.42
CA ASP A 63 73.46 -37.49 66.18
C ASP A 63 73.69 -38.26 67.50
N ASN A 64 73.17 -39.47 67.51
CA ASN A 64 73.11 -40.50 68.57
C ASN A 64 74.39 -40.70 69.43
N ASN A 65 74.22 -41.00 70.73
CA ASN A 65 74.35 -42.39 71.22
C ASN A 65 74.09 -42.62 72.72
N HIS A 66 73.40 -43.74 72.99
CA HIS A 66 73.34 -44.57 74.20
C HIS A 66 72.70 -44.03 75.51
N SER A 67 71.47 -44.48 75.78
CA SER A 67 71.17 -45.63 76.69
C SER A 67 69.92 -45.44 77.58
N PHE A 68 69.08 -46.48 77.54
CA PHE A 68 68.24 -47.02 78.62
C PHE A 68 67.12 -46.19 79.27
N SER A 69 65.90 -46.54 78.84
CA SER A 69 64.80 -47.12 79.65
C SER A 69 63.70 -46.22 80.25
N LYS A 70 62.48 -46.65 79.88
CA LYS A 70 61.20 -46.73 80.60
C LYS A 70 60.54 -45.43 81.14
N GLY A 71 59.39 -45.15 80.50
CA GLY A 71 58.08 -44.93 81.11
C GLY A 71 57.96 -43.99 82.32
N ASP A 72 57.26 -42.87 82.13
CA ASP A 72 55.97 -42.67 82.80
C ASP A 72 55.28 -41.39 82.32
N SER A 73 53.97 -41.52 82.19
CA SER A 73 52.98 -40.46 81.97
C SER A 73 52.83 -39.57 83.22
N VAL A 74 53.11 -38.27 83.13
CA VAL A 74 52.57 -37.29 84.09
C VAL A 74 52.29 -35.93 83.42
N ALA A 75 51.03 -35.52 83.50
CA ALA A 75 50.53 -34.20 83.20
C ALA A 75 51.16 -33.13 84.10
N LEU A 76 51.43 -31.92 83.57
CA LEU A 76 51.76 -30.76 84.40
C LEU A 76 50.96 -29.53 83.99
N SER A 77 50.05 -29.19 84.90
CA SER A 77 49.42 -27.90 85.14
C SER A 77 50.44 -26.77 85.35
N PRO A 78 50.04 -25.50 85.18
CA PRO A 78 50.96 -24.37 85.16
C PRO A 78 51.40 -23.97 86.57
N ARG A 79 52.71 -24.01 86.85
CA ARG A 79 53.30 -23.39 88.04
C ARG A 79 53.75 -21.95 87.73
N LYS A 80 53.33 -21.03 88.60
CA LYS A 80 53.73 -19.61 88.67
C LYS A 80 55.26 -19.44 88.75
N PRO A 81 55.82 -18.34 88.20
CA PRO A 81 57.24 -18.06 88.27
C PRO A 81 57.59 -17.43 89.62
N THR A 82 58.49 -18.07 90.36
CA THR A 82 59.29 -17.42 91.40
C THR A 82 60.45 -16.69 90.74
N HIS A 83 60.51 -15.38 90.95
CA HIS A 83 61.60 -14.52 90.55
C HIS A 83 62.93 -14.96 91.19
N THR A 84 63.85 -15.44 90.37
CA THR A 84 65.29 -15.20 90.57
C THR A 84 65.86 -14.69 89.25
N SER A 85 66.28 -13.43 89.30
CA SER A 85 66.92 -12.68 88.24
C SER A 85 68.21 -13.37 87.77
N ASN A 86 68.14 -14.05 86.63
CA ASN A 86 69.24 -14.05 85.65
C ASN A 86 68.66 -13.41 84.39
N ARG A 87 69.02 -12.14 84.13
CA ARG A 87 68.85 -11.54 82.81
C ARG A 87 69.79 -12.31 81.87
N VAL A 88 69.26 -13.33 81.21
CA VAL A 88 69.89 -13.87 80.01
C VAL A 88 69.70 -12.80 78.95
N GLU A 89 70.77 -12.12 78.57
CA GLU A 89 70.77 -11.30 77.37
C GLU A 89 70.39 -12.19 76.19
N ALA A 90 69.37 -11.80 75.43
CA ALA A 90 68.95 -12.57 74.26
C ALA A 90 70.04 -12.47 73.20
N GLU A 91 70.92 -13.47 73.12
CA GLU A 91 71.87 -13.60 72.02
C GLU A 91 71.14 -14.09 70.76
N GLY A 92 71.39 -13.43 69.63
CA GLY A 92 70.84 -13.84 68.34
C GLY A 92 71.38 -15.22 67.91
N ARG A 93 70.51 -16.09 67.41
CA ARG A 93 70.91 -17.41 66.90
C ARG A 93 71.76 -17.27 65.64
N ARG A 94 72.86 -18.02 65.55
CA ARG A 94 73.69 -18.15 64.34
C ARG A 94 73.45 -19.52 63.70
N PRO A 95 72.57 -19.65 62.69
CA PRO A 95 72.20 -20.93 62.09
C PRO A 95 73.21 -21.44 61.04
N HIS A 96 74.38 -20.81 60.90
CA HIS A 96 75.45 -21.21 59.98
C HIS A 96 75.03 -21.45 58.50
N LEU A 97 73.95 -20.81 58.06
CA LEU A 97 73.46 -20.80 56.67
C LEU A 97 73.99 -19.59 55.91
N VAL A 98 74.44 -19.78 54.68
CA VAL A 98 74.83 -18.69 53.77
C VAL A 98 73.57 -18.09 53.12
N TYR A 99 73.59 -16.80 52.81
CA TYR A 99 72.45 -16.10 52.17
C TYR A 99 71.86 -16.84 50.96
N GLN A 100 72.70 -17.44 50.11
CA GLN A 100 72.25 -18.20 48.94
C GLN A 100 71.36 -19.40 49.30
N GLN A 101 71.61 -20.06 50.44
CA GLN A 101 70.79 -21.17 50.92
C GLN A 101 69.42 -20.68 51.38
N TYR A 102 69.34 -19.50 52.01
CA TYR A 102 68.04 -18.88 52.34
C TYR A 102 67.21 -18.57 51.09
N VAL A 103 67.83 -18.02 50.05
CA VAL A 103 67.15 -17.75 48.78
C VAL A 103 66.64 -19.03 48.14
N TYR A 104 67.46 -20.09 48.13
CA TYR A 104 67.06 -21.41 47.62
C TYR A 104 65.88 -21.99 48.41
N VAL A 105 65.93 -22.02 49.74
CA VAL A 105 64.84 -22.53 50.59
C VAL A 105 63.57 -21.73 50.39
N SER A 106 63.67 -20.39 50.33
CA SER A 106 62.54 -19.52 50.04
C SER A 106 61.87 -19.85 48.71
N GLN A 107 62.63 -20.18 47.67
CA GLN A 107 62.09 -20.59 46.37
C GLN A 107 61.47 -22.00 46.39
N VAL A 108 62.13 -22.97 47.03
CA VAL A 108 61.59 -24.33 47.18
C VAL A 108 60.28 -24.31 47.96
N CYS A 109 60.26 -23.61 49.09
CA CYS A 109 59.07 -23.46 49.92
C CYS A 109 57.98 -22.63 49.25
N TYR A 110 58.33 -21.69 48.37
CA TYR A 110 57.34 -21.01 47.53
C TYR A 110 56.55 -21.98 46.65
N HIS A 111 57.22 -23.00 46.10
CA HIS A 111 56.57 -23.99 45.25
C HIS A 111 55.86 -25.10 46.02
N GLN A 112 56.44 -25.57 47.12
CA GLN A 112 55.97 -26.74 47.87
C GLN A 112 54.96 -26.41 48.98
N ALA A 113 55.17 -25.32 49.73
CA ALA A 113 54.40 -25.03 50.94
C ALA A 113 53.24 -24.04 50.73
N LEU A 114 53.30 -23.17 49.71
CA LEU A 114 52.20 -22.23 49.46
C LEU A 114 51.02 -22.89 48.71
N PRO A 115 49.78 -22.69 49.22
CA PRO A 115 48.58 -23.07 48.51
C PRO A 115 48.54 -22.49 47.08
N ALA A 116 48.08 -23.30 46.12
CA ALA A 116 47.88 -22.85 44.74
C ALA A 116 46.95 -21.63 44.64
N SER A 117 46.00 -21.52 45.57
CA SER A 117 45.11 -20.37 45.71
C SER A 117 45.84 -19.06 45.95
N SER A 118 46.86 -19.01 46.81
CA SER A 118 47.62 -17.78 47.05
C SER A 118 48.40 -17.33 45.81
N ARG A 119 48.87 -18.29 45.01
CA ARG A 119 49.69 -18.07 43.81
C ARG A 119 48.88 -17.71 42.56
N PHE A 120 47.74 -18.34 42.33
CA PHE A 120 47.01 -18.22 41.05
C PHE A 120 45.72 -17.43 41.13
N PHE A 121 45.23 -17.12 42.34
CA PHE A 121 43.94 -16.43 42.50
C PHE A 121 43.86 -15.08 41.77
N PRO A 122 44.87 -14.20 41.80
CA PRO A 122 44.78 -12.90 41.13
C PRO A 122 44.58 -13.03 39.62
N TYR A 123 45.26 -13.97 38.98
CA TYR A 123 45.09 -14.28 37.56
C TYR A 123 43.72 -14.89 37.26
N LEU A 124 43.22 -15.73 38.15
CA LEU A 124 41.88 -16.32 38.05
C LEU A 124 40.78 -15.25 38.18
N ALA A 125 40.91 -14.32 39.12
CA ALA A 125 39.99 -13.19 39.31
C ALA A 125 40.02 -12.22 38.12
N LEU A 126 41.19 -12.02 37.50
CA LEU A 126 41.34 -11.25 36.27
C LEU A 126 40.56 -11.91 35.12
N LEU A 127 40.79 -13.20 34.88
CA LEU A 127 40.08 -13.97 33.86
C LEU A 127 38.57 -13.92 34.07
N GLN A 128 38.11 -14.05 35.32
CA GLN A 128 36.69 -14.01 35.66
C GLN A 128 36.04 -12.66 35.42
N SER A 129 36.74 -11.58 35.77
CA SER A 129 36.29 -10.22 35.49
C SER A 129 36.14 -9.98 33.98
N LEU A 130 37.08 -10.49 33.17
CA LEU A 130 37.01 -10.42 31.72
C LEU A 130 35.84 -11.24 31.14
N VAL A 131 35.62 -12.46 31.64
CA VAL A 131 34.48 -13.29 31.20
C VAL A 131 33.15 -12.63 31.54
N LEU A 132 33.00 -12.05 32.75
CA LEU A 132 31.79 -11.34 33.15
C LEU A 132 31.53 -10.09 32.29
N LEU A 133 32.58 -9.35 31.91
CA LEU A 133 32.48 -8.21 31.00
C LEU A 133 32.11 -8.64 29.57
N ALA A 134 32.69 -9.74 29.07
CA ALA A 134 32.40 -10.29 27.75
C ALA A 134 30.94 -10.79 27.65
N VAL A 135 30.48 -11.56 28.63
CA VAL A 135 29.06 -11.98 28.73
C VAL A 135 28.17 -10.76 28.95
N GLY A 136 28.67 -9.72 29.63
CA GLY A 136 28.09 -8.39 29.79
C GLY A 136 27.46 -7.81 28.52
N SER A 137 28.21 -7.89 27.44
CA SER A 137 27.99 -7.17 26.18
C SER A 137 27.60 -8.07 25.01
N PHE A 138 27.41 -9.37 25.26
CA PHE A 138 27.22 -10.40 24.24
C PHE A 138 26.02 -10.12 23.31
N TRP A 139 24.87 -9.74 23.87
CA TRP A 139 23.65 -9.49 23.08
C TRP A 139 23.76 -8.30 22.12
N LEU A 140 24.72 -7.39 22.34
CA LEU A 140 24.98 -6.23 21.48
C LEU A 140 25.99 -6.52 20.36
N HIS A 141 26.80 -7.58 20.48
CA HIS A 141 27.88 -7.89 19.53
C HIS A 141 27.55 -9.06 18.59
N LEU A 142 26.56 -9.90 18.94
CA LEU A 142 26.16 -11.03 18.10
C LEU A 142 25.53 -10.52 16.78
N PRO A 143 26.02 -10.92 15.59
CA PRO A 143 25.60 -10.33 14.30
C PRO A 143 24.09 -10.37 14.04
N HIS A 144 23.41 -11.43 14.51
CA HIS A 144 21.97 -11.60 14.33
C HIS A 144 21.12 -10.66 15.20
N THR A 145 21.61 -10.26 16.38
CA THR A 145 20.91 -9.33 17.28
C THR A 145 21.35 -7.89 17.05
N SER A 146 22.66 -7.66 16.85
CA SER A 146 23.23 -6.32 16.65
C SER A 146 22.63 -5.62 15.43
N ALA A 147 22.50 -6.30 14.29
CA ALA A 147 21.92 -5.73 13.07
C ALA A 147 20.48 -5.24 13.29
N ARG A 148 19.68 -5.96 14.08
CA ARG A 148 18.29 -5.57 14.40
C ARG A 148 18.24 -4.40 15.37
N VAL A 149 19.10 -4.40 16.37
CA VAL A 149 19.23 -3.30 17.34
C VAL A 149 19.70 -2.02 16.64
N GLU A 150 20.68 -2.11 15.74
CA GLU A 150 21.14 -0.96 14.95
C GLU A 150 20.05 -0.43 14.02
N HIS A 151 19.31 -1.33 13.34
CA HIS A 151 18.19 -0.94 12.49
C HIS A 151 17.08 -0.25 13.30
N PHE A 152 16.77 -0.75 14.50
CA PHE A 152 15.84 -0.09 15.42
C PHE A 152 16.31 1.33 15.80
N LEU A 153 17.56 1.47 16.23
CA LEU A 153 18.10 2.76 16.67
C LEU A 153 18.18 3.79 15.53
N THR A 154 18.47 3.35 14.30
CA THR A 154 18.48 4.24 13.12
C THR A 154 17.08 4.70 12.73
N ILE A 155 16.07 3.83 12.81
CA ILE A 155 14.66 4.21 12.64
C ILE A 155 14.27 5.20 13.72
N LEU A 156 14.59 4.91 14.98
CA LEU A 156 14.24 5.77 16.11
C LEU A 156 14.82 7.18 15.96
N ALA A 157 16.10 7.29 15.56
CA ALA A 157 16.75 8.57 15.30
C ALA A 157 16.00 9.37 14.21
N LYS A 158 15.67 8.74 13.07
CA LYS A 158 14.93 9.37 11.98
C LYS A 158 13.51 9.77 12.38
N CYS A 159 12.83 8.97 13.19
CA CYS A 159 11.54 9.32 13.76
C CYS A 159 11.62 10.55 14.67
N CYS A 160 12.74 10.74 15.37
CA CYS A 160 12.95 11.91 16.22
C CYS A 160 13.32 13.18 15.44
N GLU A 161 14.01 13.04 14.32
CA GLU A 161 14.39 14.14 13.43
C GLU A 161 13.21 14.63 12.58
N SER A 162 12.22 13.77 12.31
CA SER A 162 11.08 14.10 11.44
C SER A 162 10.18 15.21 12.02
N PRO A 163 10.06 16.38 11.36
CA PRO A 163 9.25 17.51 11.84
C PRO A 163 7.76 17.20 11.91
N TRP A 164 7.29 16.26 11.07
CA TRP A 164 5.91 15.78 11.07
C TRP A 164 5.45 15.19 12.42
N THR A 165 6.33 14.50 13.15
CA THR A 165 5.97 13.93 14.47
C THR A 165 5.55 15.01 15.46
N SER A 166 6.28 16.13 15.47
CA SER A 166 6.00 17.28 16.32
C SER A 166 4.66 17.93 15.96
N GLN A 167 4.30 17.93 14.67
CA GLN A 167 3.03 18.49 14.17
C GLN A 167 1.83 17.60 14.49
N VAL A 168 1.95 16.27 14.38
CA VAL A 168 0.88 15.36 14.76
C VAL A 168 0.67 15.37 16.28
N LEU A 169 1.75 15.40 17.07
CA LEU A 169 1.68 15.50 18.52
C LEU A 169 1.03 16.81 18.99
N SER A 170 1.32 17.94 18.35
CA SER A 170 0.67 19.23 18.68
C SER A 170 -0.83 19.24 18.35
N ASN A 171 -1.23 18.60 17.26
CA ASN A 171 -2.65 18.44 16.89
C ASN A 171 -3.40 17.45 17.80
N SER A 172 -2.73 16.40 18.28
CA SER A 172 -3.33 15.47 19.25
C SER A 172 -3.58 16.14 20.60
N LEU A 173 -2.68 17.03 21.05
CA LEU A 173 -2.81 17.76 22.32
C LEU A 173 -3.94 18.80 22.33
N THR A 174 -4.27 19.39 21.18
CA THR A 174 -5.41 20.32 21.07
C THR A 174 -6.76 19.60 21.10
N SER A 175 -6.80 18.32 20.74
CA SER A 175 -7.99 17.47 20.79
C SER A 175 -8.31 16.89 22.19
N SER A 176 -7.39 17.01 23.16
CA SER A 176 -7.49 16.37 24.48
C SER A 176 -7.77 17.32 25.66
N SER A 177 -8.29 18.53 25.43
CA SER A 177 -8.73 19.39 26.56
C SER A 177 -10.07 18.90 27.13
N PRO A 178 -10.19 18.65 28.45
CA PRO A 178 -11.47 18.30 29.06
C PRO A 178 -12.38 19.54 29.13
N PRO A 179 -13.71 19.41 29.00
CA PRO A 179 -14.60 20.55 29.18
C PRO A 179 -14.53 21.03 30.65
N ARG A 180 -14.31 22.33 30.85
CA ARG A 180 -14.49 22.98 32.16
C ARG A 180 -15.94 22.78 32.62
N PRO A 181 -16.21 22.48 33.90
CA PRO A 181 -17.57 22.36 34.40
C PRO A 181 -18.15 23.76 34.59
N SER A 182 -19.08 24.16 33.73
CA SER A 182 -19.99 25.26 34.02
C SER A 182 -21.10 24.77 34.96
N SER A 183 -21.36 25.58 35.98
CA SER A 183 -22.33 25.38 37.04
C SER A 183 -23.76 25.18 36.55
N ARG A 184 -24.47 24.31 37.28
CA ARG A 184 -25.89 23.94 37.22
C ARG A 184 -26.90 25.09 37.07
N SER A 185 -27.92 24.83 36.26
CA SER A 185 -29.36 24.92 36.61
C SER A 185 -30.18 24.18 35.51
N SER A 186 -30.72 22.98 35.82
CA SER A 186 -32.18 22.66 35.97
C SER A 186 -33.01 23.02 34.72
N THR A 187 -33.69 22.11 34.00
CA THR A 187 -34.67 21.09 34.44
C THR A 187 -34.95 20.02 33.34
N SER A 188 -35.35 18.83 33.81
CA SER A 188 -36.18 17.73 33.21
C SER A 188 -37.01 18.05 31.96
N THR A 189 -37.34 17.18 30.98
CA THR A 189 -37.54 15.71 30.85
C THR A 189 -37.90 15.50 29.35
N VAL A 190 -37.51 14.45 28.61
CA VAL A 190 -38.22 13.17 28.40
C VAL A 190 -37.38 12.33 27.40
N TRP A 191 -37.32 11.02 27.59
CA TRP A 191 -36.61 10.03 26.78
C TRP A 191 -37.15 9.83 25.35
N SER A 192 -36.26 9.57 24.41
CA SER A 192 -36.48 8.49 23.42
C SER A 192 -35.16 8.00 22.81
N THR A 193 -35.10 6.68 22.71
CA THR A 193 -34.02 5.83 22.25
C THR A 193 -33.84 5.92 20.72
N SER A 194 -32.64 6.26 20.25
CA SER A 194 -32.19 5.85 18.91
C SER A 194 -30.66 5.66 18.88
N LEU A 195 -30.26 4.43 18.57
CA LEU A 195 -28.89 4.05 18.22
C LEU A 195 -28.61 4.59 16.80
N HIS A 196 -27.96 5.74 16.73
CA HIS A 196 -27.25 6.21 15.54
C HIS A 196 -25.75 6.30 15.84
N PRO A 197 -24.85 5.80 14.97
CA PRO A 197 -23.44 6.12 15.07
C PRO A 197 -23.31 7.61 14.73
N ARG A 198 -23.04 8.44 15.76
CA ARG A 198 -22.78 9.87 15.58
C ARG A 198 -21.52 10.06 14.74
N ALA A 199 -21.73 10.35 13.46
CA ALA A 199 -20.75 10.97 12.60
C ALA A 199 -20.29 12.30 13.25
N TRP A 200 -18.97 12.45 13.41
CA TRP A 200 -18.38 13.70 13.87
C TRP A 200 -18.57 14.81 12.83
N PRO A 201 -18.83 16.06 13.24
CA PRO A 201 -18.87 17.19 12.32
C PRO A 201 -17.46 17.48 11.79
N PRO A 202 -17.31 17.95 10.52
CA PRO A 202 -16.01 18.30 9.95
C PRO A 202 -15.59 19.68 10.48
N GLY A 203 -15.10 19.72 11.72
CA GLY A 203 -14.59 20.91 12.37
C GLY A 203 -13.07 21.04 12.19
N SER A 204 -12.66 21.84 11.20
CA SER A 204 -11.36 22.52 11.10
C SER A 204 -10.12 21.77 11.62
N ARG A 205 -9.57 20.83 10.85
CA ARG A 205 -8.11 20.61 10.88
C ARG A 205 -7.47 21.87 10.30
N LYS A 206 -6.71 22.63 11.08
CA LYS A 206 -5.84 23.67 10.54
C LYS A 206 -4.87 22.97 9.58
N MET A 207 -5.11 23.17 8.30
CA MET A 207 -4.31 22.65 7.19
C MET A 207 -2.96 23.39 7.22
N ILE A 208 -1.91 22.71 7.70
CA ILE A 208 -0.55 23.24 7.73
C ILE A 208 0.22 22.50 6.65
N SER A 209 0.69 23.22 5.65
CA SER A 209 1.38 22.67 4.48
C SER A 209 2.77 22.16 4.87
N LEU A 210 3.00 20.85 4.81
CA LEU A 210 4.37 20.32 4.73
C LEU A 210 4.99 20.70 3.38
N GLU A 211 6.29 21.01 3.37
CA GLU A 211 7.05 21.10 2.13
C GLU A 211 7.10 19.72 1.45
N LYS A 212 7.07 19.73 0.11
CA LYS A 212 6.97 18.51 -0.71
C LYS A 212 8.09 17.49 -0.42
N SER A 213 9.28 17.97 -0.02
CA SER A 213 10.43 17.13 0.35
C SER A 213 10.14 16.32 1.61
N ASP A 214 9.67 16.99 2.66
CA ASP A 214 9.44 16.40 3.98
C ASP A 214 8.32 15.34 3.95
N GLY A 215 7.31 15.53 3.11
CA GLY A 215 6.22 14.56 2.93
C GLY A 215 6.68 13.24 2.29
N GLU A 216 7.58 13.29 1.32
CA GLU A 216 8.13 12.09 0.66
C GLU A 216 9.11 11.35 1.58
N GLU A 217 9.94 12.08 2.33
CA GLU A 217 10.82 11.51 3.37
C GLU A 217 10.02 10.82 4.49
N THR A 218 8.95 11.47 4.97
CA THR A 218 8.06 10.92 5.99
C THR A 218 7.38 9.64 5.51
N ARG A 219 6.96 9.58 4.23
CA ARG A 219 6.37 8.38 3.63
C ARG A 219 7.36 7.23 3.53
N ALA A 220 8.58 7.51 3.08
CA ALA A 220 9.64 6.50 3.01
C ALA A 220 9.98 5.97 4.42
N LEU A 221 9.98 6.85 5.43
CA LEU A 221 10.19 6.47 6.82
C LEU A 221 9.04 5.59 7.34
N LEU A 222 7.78 5.92 7.05
CA LEU A 222 6.61 5.15 7.45
C LEU A 222 6.61 3.73 6.85
N GLU A 223 7.00 3.60 5.58
CA GLU A 223 7.15 2.28 4.95
C GLU A 223 8.30 1.46 5.56
N ARG A 224 9.41 2.12 5.92
CA ARG A 224 10.54 1.47 6.63
C ARG A 224 10.12 0.98 8.01
N VAL A 225 9.40 1.80 8.78
CA VAL A 225 8.85 1.41 10.09
C VAL A 225 7.92 0.20 9.94
N ARG A 226 7.06 0.17 8.92
CA ARG A 226 6.17 -0.98 8.66
C ARG A 226 6.93 -2.27 8.35
N LYS A 227 7.91 -2.21 7.44
CA LYS A 227 8.73 -3.38 7.08
C LYS A 227 9.52 -3.89 8.29
N PHE A 228 10.09 -2.97 9.07
CA PHE A 228 10.80 -3.32 10.30
C PHE A 228 9.88 -3.94 11.35
N ARG A 229 8.68 -3.38 11.56
CA ARG A 229 7.67 -3.94 12.46
C ARG A 229 7.34 -5.39 12.10
N ALA A 230 7.00 -5.65 10.84
CA ALA A 230 6.69 -7.00 10.37
C ALA A 230 7.86 -7.98 10.56
N HIS A 231 9.10 -7.51 10.35
CA HIS A 231 10.30 -8.30 10.54
C HIS A 231 10.57 -8.65 12.02
N CYS A 232 10.34 -7.70 12.94
CA CYS A 232 10.62 -7.87 14.37
C CYS A 232 9.48 -8.55 15.14
N GLU A 233 8.21 -8.36 14.75
CA GLU A 233 7.08 -9.08 15.36
C GLU A 233 7.14 -10.58 15.08
N GLY A 234 7.82 -11.03 14.02
CA GLY A 234 8.00 -12.46 13.71
C GLY A 234 9.13 -13.16 14.47
N SER A 235 9.89 -12.44 15.31
CA SER A 235 11.10 -12.97 15.96
C SER A 235 11.14 -12.65 17.46
N SER A 236 11.66 -13.60 18.27
CA SER A 236 11.91 -13.45 19.71
C SER A 236 13.39 -13.66 20.10
N VAL A 237 14.31 -13.54 19.14
CA VAL A 237 15.74 -13.87 19.33
C VAL A 237 16.42 -12.91 20.30
N ILE A 238 16.12 -11.61 20.22
CA ILE A 238 16.77 -10.61 21.08
C ILE A 238 16.38 -10.87 22.54
N HIS A 239 15.09 -11.09 22.79
CA HIS A 239 14.59 -11.44 24.12
C HIS A 239 15.25 -12.73 24.64
N GLN A 240 15.30 -13.79 23.83
CA GLN A 240 15.91 -15.07 24.25
C GLN A 240 17.40 -14.95 24.58
N VAL A 241 18.17 -14.22 23.77
CA VAL A 241 19.60 -13.98 24.02
C VAL A 241 19.78 -13.17 25.30
N TYR A 242 18.96 -12.15 25.54
CA TYR A 242 19.03 -11.32 26.74
C TYR A 242 18.74 -12.12 28.02
N VAL A 243 17.69 -12.96 28.00
CA VAL A 243 17.36 -13.85 29.13
C VAL A 243 18.48 -14.86 29.37
N SER A 244 18.95 -15.53 28.31
CA SER A 244 20.00 -16.53 28.40
C SER A 244 21.30 -15.94 28.93
N GLN A 245 21.65 -14.73 28.50
CA GLN A 245 22.81 -13.98 28.99
C GLN A 245 22.68 -13.66 30.48
N THR A 246 21.51 -13.20 30.93
CA THR A 246 21.27 -12.85 32.34
C THR A 246 21.34 -14.09 33.24
N VAL A 247 20.78 -15.22 32.79
CA VAL A 247 20.88 -16.51 33.50
C VAL A 247 22.33 -17.00 33.55
N LEU A 248 23.07 -16.91 32.44
CA LEU A 248 24.49 -17.29 32.38
C LEU A 248 25.36 -16.44 33.33
N LYS A 249 25.13 -15.12 33.39
CA LYS A 249 25.81 -14.23 34.33
C LYS A 249 25.54 -14.66 35.77
N LEU A 250 24.29 -14.90 36.12
CA LEU A 250 23.93 -15.33 37.47
C LEU A 250 24.58 -16.67 37.83
N LEU A 251 24.53 -17.65 36.93
CA LEU A 251 25.19 -18.94 37.12
C LEU A 251 26.71 -18.77 37.33
N LEU A 252 27.37 -17.98 36.49
CA LEU A 252 28.79 -17.72 36.60
C LEU A 252 29.14 -17.05 37.95
N VAL A 253 28.36 -16.05 38.36
CA VAL A 253 28.54 -15.37 39.66
C VAL A 253 28.35 -16.34 40.82
N THR A 254 27.35 -17.22 40.78
CA THR A 254 27.14 -18.22 41.84
C THR A 254 28.28 -19.22 41.94
N VAL A 255 28.81 -19.68 40.80
CA VAL A 255 29.99 -20.57 40.76
C VAL A 255 31.22 -19.86 41.31
N ILE A 256 31.49 -18.63 40.86
CA ILE A 256 32.61 -17.81 41.34
C ILE A 256 32.52 -17.59 42.84
N LEU A 257 31.36 -17.14 43.34
CA LEU A 257 31.15 -16.91 44.76
C LEU A 257 31.31 -18.20 45.58
N GLY A 258 30.84 -19.33 45.05
CA GLY A 258 30.87 -20.63 45.72
C GLY A 258 32.26 -21.14 46.07
N TYR A 259 33.27 -20.94 45.22
CA TYR A 259 34.66 -21.34 45.55
C TYR A 259 35.52 -20.17 46.07
N THR A 260 35.23 -18.91 45.74
CA THR A 260 36.02 -17.76 46.23
C THR A 260 35.74 -17.40 47.69
N ALA A 261 34.48 -17.47 48.12
CA ALA A 261 34.09 -17.16 49.49
C ALA A 261 34.77 -18.07 50.55
N PRO A 262 34.80 -19.41 50.42
CA PRO A 262 35.51 -20.25 51.39
C PRO A 262 37.03 -20.04 51.36
N LEU A 263 37.59 -19.67 50.21
CA LEU A 263 39.01 -19.47 50.04
C LEU A 263 39.55 -18.26 50.83
N VAL A 264 38.73 -17.22 51.00
CA VAL A 264 39.06 -16.06 51.85
C VAL A 264 39.46 -16.51 53.25
N ASN A 265 38.76 -17.49 53.81
CA ASN A 265 38.95 -17.98 55.17
C ASN A 265 40.13 -18.95 55.31
N GLN A 266 40.66 -19.48 54.20
CA GLN A 266 41.76 -20.45 54.18
C GLN A 266 43.15 -19.81 54.03
N LEU A 267 43.22 -18.50 53.73
CA LEU A 267 44.50 -17.81 53.55
C LEU A 267 45.16 -17.53 54.91
N THR A 268 46.27 -18.20 55.18
CA THR A 268 47.11 -17.99 56.36
C THR A 268 48.35 -17.15 56.03
N PHE A 269 48.95 -16.53 57.05
CA PHE A 269 50.15 -15.69 56.90
C PHE A 269 51.46 -16.49 57.03
N THR A 270 51.42 -17.54 57.86
CA THR A 270 52.55 -18.43 58.13
C THR A 270 52.30 -19.82 57.55
N HIS A 271 53.35 -20.43 57.02
CA HIS A 271 53.36 -21.77 56.44
C HIS A 271 54.58 -22.54 56.93
N THR A 272 54.39 -23.79 57.34
CA THR A 272 55.49 -24.70 57.66
C THR A 272 55.91 -25.48 56.41
N CYS A 273 57.20 -25.45 56.10
CA CYS A 273 57.79 -26.07 54.91
C CYS A 273 58.80 -27.14 55.34
N ARG A 274 58.74 -28.32 54.71
CA ARG A 274 59.69 -29.42 54.92
C ARG A 274 60.31 -29.77 53.57
N PRO A 275 61.48 -29.22 53.21
CA PRO A 275 62.13 -29.50 51.94
C PRO A 275 62.62 -30.96 51.88
N GLU A 276 62.50 -31.59 50.71
CA GLU A 276 62.88 -33.00 50.51
C GLU A 276 64.40 -33.21 50.56
N GLU A 277 65.20 -32.24 50.09
CA GLU A 277 66.68 -32.30 50.07
C GLU A 277 67.31 -31.73 51.34
N GLN A 278 67.15 -32.44 52.46
CA GLN A 278 67.73 -32.04 53.77
C GLN A 278 69.26 -31.94 53.75
N ALA A 279 69.93 -32.63 52.82
CA ALA A 279 71.39 -32.64 52.69
C ALA A 279 72.01 -31.29 52.30
N LEU A 280 71.27 -30.41 51.62
CA LEU A 280 71.77 -29.11 51.14
C LEU A 280 71.67 -27.98 52.19
N VAL A 281 70.79 -28.14 53.17
CA VAL A 281 70.39 -27.06 54.09
C VAL A 281 70.50 -27.47 55.57
N ALA A 282 70.70 -28.75 55.87
CA ALA A 282 70.94 -29.30 57.22
C ALA A 282 69.81 -29.13 58.26
N TYR A 283 68.68 -28.51 57.90
CA TYR A 283 67.50 -28.34 58.75
C TYR A 283 66.28 -29.08 58.19
N GLY A 284 65.48 -29.71 59.07
CA GLY A 284 64.32 -30.52 58.69
C GLY A 284 63.01 -29.74 58.52
N SER A 285 62.89 -28.55 59.09
CA SER A 285 61.69 -27.71 58.95
C SER A 285 62.00 -26.21 58.94
N PHE A 286 61.23 -25.49 58.12
CA PHE A 286 61.30 -24.04 57.97
C PHE A 286 59.93 -23.43 58.19
N GLU A 287 59.88 -22.32 58.91
CA GLU A 287 58.70 -21.49 59.05
C GLU A 287 58.79 -20.33 58.06
N CYS A 288 57.80 -20.24 57.17
CA CYS A 288 57.79 -19.33 56.04
C CYS A 288 56.66 -18.31 56.18
N VAL A 289 56.98 -17.05 55.92
CA VAL A 289 56.02 -15.94 55.91
C VAL A 289 55.80 -15.47 54.49
N HIS A 290 54.53 -15.42 54.07
CA HIS A 290 54.14 -14.80 52.80
C HIS A 290 53.80 -13.32 53.01
N VAL A 291 54.72 -12.43 52.63
CA VAL A 291 54.60 -10.98 52.90
C VAL A 291 53.36 -10.37 52.24
N PHE A 292 52.91 -10.93 51.12
CA PHE A 292 51.75 -10.45 50.36
C PHE A 292 50.39 -10.96 50.90
N SER A 293 50.38 -11.98 51.77
CA SER A 293 49.15 -12.65 52.23
C SER A 293 48.12 -11.71 52.87
N SER A 294 48.56 -10.74 53.68
CA SER A 294 47.66 -9.74 54.32
C SER A 294 46.99 -8.80 53.30
N LEU A 295 47.73 -8.37 52.28
CA LEU A 295 47.21 -7.48 51.23
C LEU A 295 46.29 -8.27 50.29
N LEU A 296 46.68 -9.49 49.93
CA LEU A 296 45.88 -10.41 49.13
C LEU A 296 44.54 -10.72 49.79
N HIS A 297 44.50 -10.99 51.10
CA HIS A 297 43.25 -11.24 51.84
C HIS A 297 42.29 -10.04 51.77
N LYS A 298 42.80 -8.81 51.95
CA LYS A 298 41.98 -7.58 51.85
C LYS A 298 41.46 -7.37 50.42
N LEU A 299 42.30 -7.52 49.41
CA LEU A 299 41.90 -7.37 48.01
C LEU A 299 40.90 -8.45 47.56
N LEU A 300 41.10 -9.69 48.01
CA LEU A 300 40.17 -10.80 47.76
C LEU A 300 38.81 -10.55 48.44
N ALA A 301 38.80 -10.09 49.70
CA ALA A 301 37.56 -9.71 50.38
C ALA A 301 36.82 -8.60 49.62
N THR A 302 37.54 -7.57 49.13
CA THR A 302 36.93 -6.53 48.29
C THR A 302 36.40 -7.06 46.95
N TYR A 303 37.07 -8.04 46.34
CA TYR A 303 36.61 -8.65 45.11
C TYR A 303 35.30 -9.43 45.31
N VAL A 304 35.22 -10.21 46.40
CA VAL A 304 34.02 -10.99 46.77
C VAL A 304 32.84 -10.09 47.09
N THR A 305 33.04 -8.95 47.76
CA THR A 305 31.94 -8.00 48.03
C THR A 305 31.41 -7.36 46.74
N LEU A 306 32.30 -6.95 45.84
CA LEU A 306 31.91 -6.41 44.52
C LEU A 306 31.15 -7.43 43.68
N LEU A 307 31.61 -8.69 43.68
CA LEU A 307 30.93 -9.80 43.01
C LEU A 307 29.54 -10.06 43.60
N GLY A 308 29.39 -9.96 44.93
CA GLY A 308 28.09 -10.06 45.60
C GLY A 308 27.10 -8.99 45.16
N PHE A 309 27.52 -7.73 45.09
CA PHE A 309 26.68 -6.65 44.54
C PHE A 309 26.31 -6.90 43.08
N TYR A 310 27.27 -7.35 42.26
CA TYR A 310 27.01 -7.71 40.86
C TYR A 310 25.94 -8.82 40.75
N GLY A 311 26.01 -9.84 41.61
CA GLY A 311 24.99 -10.89 41.70
C GLY A 311 23.60 -10.37 42.06
N LEU A 312 23.51 -9.46 43.02
CA LEU A 312 22.23 -8.86 43.44
C LEU A 312 21.53 -8.11 42.29
N PHE A 313 22.27 -7.36 41.48
CA PHE A 313 21.70 -6.72 40.29
C PHE A 313 21.25 -7.71 39.20
N ASN A 314 21.94 -8.84 39.04
CA ASN A 314 21.50 -9.90 38.12
C ASN A 314 20.19 -10.57 38.59
N VAL A 315 20.03 -10.77 39.91
CA VAL A 315 18.77 -11.27 40.49
C VAL A 315 17.65 -10.26 40.27
N TYR A 316 17.91 -8.96 40.49
CA TYR A 316 16.94 -7.90 40.21
C TYR A 316 16.51 -7.89 38.73
N ALA A 317 17.48 -7.96 37.80
CA ALA A 317 17.20 -8.00 36.37
C ALA A 317 16.34 -9.22 35.98
N LEU A 318 16.65 -10.40 36.52
CA LEU A 318 15.85 -11.61 36.30
C LEU A 318 14.42 -11.48 36.88
N GLY A 319 14.29 -10.86 38.06
CA GLY A 319 12.99 -10.54 38.67
C GLY A 319 12.14 -9.63 37.78
N TRP A 320 12.74 -8.56 37.24
CA TRP A 320 12.05 -7.65 36.30
C TRP A 320 11.60 -8.36 35.02
N ILE A 321 12.46 -9.20 34.42
CA ILE A 321 12.14 -10.03 33.25
C ILE A 321 10.96 -10.96 33.53
N SER A 322 10.91 -11.57 34.73
CA SER A 322 9.88 -12.54 35.09
C SER A 322 8.51 -11.92 35.42
N HIS A 323 8.49 -10.70 35.95
CA HIS A 323 7.27 -10.03 36.39
C HIS A 323 6.55 -9.27 35.25
N SER A 324 7.27 -8.94 34.18
CA SER A 324 6.74 -8.20 33.03
C SER A 324 6.54 -9.15 31.86
N SER A 325 5.34 -9.18 31.25
CA SER A 325 5.14 -9.89 29.98
C SER A 325 5.86 -9.14 28.85
N LEU A 326 7.19 -9.27 28.78
CA LEU A 326 8.06 -8.49 27.88
C LEU A 326 7.82 -8.77 26.38
N GLN A 327 7.03 -9.79 26.06
CA GLN A 327 6.63 -10.14 24.70
C GLN A 327 5.40 -9.38 24.21
N GLN A 328 4.73 -8.61 25.08
CA GLN A 328 3.58 -7.77 24.73
C GLN A 328 3.79 -6.35 25.26
N TYR A 329 3.61 -5.35 24.40
CA TYR A 329 3.70 -3.94 24.79
C TYR A 329 2.46 -3.18 24.30
N SER A 330 1.70 -2.62 25.25
CA SER A 330 0.53 -1.79 24.99
C SER A 330 0.88 -0.31 25.19
N LEU A 331 0.79 0.50 24.14
CA LEU A 331 1.03 1.94 24.21
C LEU A 331 -0.14 2.66 24.91
N ARG A 332 0.04 3.03 26.18
CA ARG A 332 -1.00 3.73 26.97
C ARG A 332 -1.26 5.17 26.53
N SER A 333 -0.36 5.78 25.76
CA SER A 333 -0.40 7.21 25.42
C SER A 333 -1.29 7.56 24.22
N LEU A 334 -1.63 6.62 23.34
CA LEU A 334 -2.45 6.84 22.14
C LEU A 334 -3.38 5.64 21.95
N ARG A 335 -4.69 5.85 22.11
CA ARG A 335 -5.73 4.79 22.13
C ARG A 335 -5.84 3.95 20.86
N ASP A 336 -5.15 4.32 19.78
CA ASP A 336 -5.35 3.77 18.44
C ASP A 336 -4.15 2.95 17.90
N VAL A 337 -3.13 2.65 18.72
CA VAL A 337 -1.98 1.82 18.30
C VAL A 337 -2.22 0.36 18.67
N PRO A 338 -2.15 -0.59 17.72
CA PRO A 338 -2.28 -2.03 18.02
C PRO A 338 -1.13 -2.55 18.88
N ASP A 339 -1.42 -3.52 19.75
CA ASP A 339 -0.43 -4.12 20.66
C ASP A 339 0.78 -4.69 19.90
N LEU A 340 1.97 -4.30 20.32
CA LEU A 340 3.24 -4.76 19.74
C LEU A 340 3.62 -6.11 20.34
N ARG A 341 4.29 -6.96 19.56
CA ARG A 341 4.67 -8.34 19.95
C ARG A 341 6.16 -8.63 19.81
N ASN A 342 6.64 -9.60 20.59
CA ASN A 342 7.97 -10.23 20.51
C ASN A 342 9.15 -9.25 20.61
N ASP A 343 10.16 -9.35 19.73
CA ASP A 343 11.40 -8.55 19.82
C ASP A 343 11.12 -7.04 19.81
N LEU A 344 10.11 -6.58 19.05
CA LEU A 344 9.73 -5.17 19.03
C LEU A 344 9.13 -4.71 20.36
N ALA A 345 8.29 -5.53 20.98
CA ALA A 345 7.74 -5.26 22.30
C ALA A 345 8.85 -5.16 23.36
N PHE A 346 9.81 -6.08 23.32
CA PHE A 346 10.97 -6.07 24.21
C PHE A 346 11.81 -4.80 24.04
N LEU A 347 12.14 -4.41 22.80
CA LEU A 347 12.89 -3.18 22.52
C LEU A 347 12.13 -1.92 22.98
N CYS A 348 10.81 -1.89 22.82
CA CYS A 348 9.97 -0.80 23.32
C CYS A 348 9.96 -0.72 24.85
N HIS A 349 9.88 -1.85 25.58
CA HIS A 349 10.02 -1.88 27.04
C HIS A 349 11.39 -1.34 27.49
N MET A 350 12.48 -1.75 26.83
CA MET A 350 13.82 -1.26 27.13
C MET A 350 13.96 0.25 26.89
N LEU A 351 13.33 0.75 25.83
CA LEU A 351 13.31 2.18 25.51
C LEU A 351 12.44 2.99 26.48
N ASP A 352 11.31 2.44 26.95
CA ASP A 352 10.41 3.08 27.91
C ASP A 352 11.11 3.33 29.26
N HIS A 353 11.94 2.38 29.69
CA HIS A 353 12.80 2.54 30.87
C HIS A 353 13.90 3.61 30.72
N TYR A 354 14.27 3.96 29.49
CA TYR A 354 15.25 5.02 29.21
C TYR A 354 14.57 6.39 29.04
N SER A 355 13.60 6.52 28.13
CA SER A 355 12.87 7.75 27.89
C SER A 355 11.49 7.52 27.25
N PRO A 356 10.38 7.88 27.92
CA PRO A 356 9.04 7.73 27.35
C PRO A 356 8.78 8.66 26.15
N LEU A 357 9.52 9.76 26.02
CA LEU A 357 9.36 10.74 24.92
C LEU A 357 9.76 10.17 23.55
N LEU A 358 10.82 9.35 23.52
CA LEU A 358 11.28 8.70 22.30
C LEU A 358 10.23 7.70 21.78
N LEU A 359 9.61 6.98 22.71
CA LEU A 359 8.57 6.03 22.41
C LEU A 359 7.28 6.71 21.94
N GLN A 360 6.93 7.86 22.51
CA GLN A 360 5.80 8.67 22.05
C GLN A 360 5.98 9.13 20.59
N ARG A 361 7.18 9.56 20.19
CA ARG A 361 7.46 9.92 18.79
C ARG A 361 7.41 8.72 17.84
N LEU A 362 7.92 7.56 18.27
CA LEU A 362 7.83 6.32 17.49
C LEU A 362 6.36 5.90 17.29
N SER A 363 5.52 6.06 18.32
CA SER A 363 4.12 5.62 18.28
C SER A 363 3.26 6.33 17.23
N VAL A 364 3.60 7.58 16.87
CA VAL A 364 2.93 8.33 15.80
C VAL A 364 3.06 7.60 14.46
N PHE A 365 4.24 7.03 14.18
CA PHE A 365 4.50 6.26 12.96
C PHE A 365 3.95 4.83 13.00
N LEU A 366 3.65 4.31 14.20
CA LEU A 366 3.04 2.99 14.38
C LEU A 366 1.50 3.03 14.31
N SER A 367 0.89 4.22 14.32
CA SER A 367 -0.55 4.42 14.27
C SER A 367 -1.12 4.30 12.84
N PRO A 368 -2.23 3.57 12.64
CA PRO A 368 -2.88 3.46 11.32
C PRO A 368 -3.55 4.78 10.86
N LEU A 369 -3.91 5.67 11.78
CA LEU A 369 -4.56 6.95 11.44
C LEU A 369 -3.61 7.94 10.77
N SER A 370 -2.34 7.85 11.11
CA SER A 370 -1.29 8.68 10.53
C SER A 370 -0.94 8.21 9.10
N GLU A 371 -1.16 6.93 8.80
CA GLU A 371 -1.05 6.36 7.45
C GLU A 371 -2.12 6.88 6.48
N SER A 372 -3.33 7.18 6.96
CA SER A 372 -4.41 7.71 6.12
C SER A 372 -4.32 9.22 5.87
N GLY A 373 -3.76 9.99 6.82
CA GLY A 373 -3.71 11.46 6.71
C GLY A 373 -2.65 11.98 5.72
N LEU A 374 -1.45 11.39 5.73
CA LEU A 374 -0.34 11.81 4.86
C LEU A 374 -0.60 11.68 3.33
N PRO A 375 -1.19 10.57 2.85
CA PRO A 375 -1.52 10.43 1.42
C PRO A 375 -2.63 11.40 0.99
N GLU A 376 -3.55 11.78 1.87
CA GLU A 376 -4.58 12.79 1.55
C GLU A 376 -3.97 14.18 1.35
N GLU A 377 -3.11 14.64 2.26
CA GLU A 377 -2.45 15.96 2.16
C GLU A 377 -1.54 16.06 0.93
N THR A 378 -0.74 15.02 0.66
CA THR A 378 0.12 14.98 -0.54
C THR A 378 -0.69 14.85 -1.83
N PHE A 379 -1.84 14.19 -1.80
CA PHE A 379 -2.75 14.11 -2.94
C PHE A 379 -3.36 15.49 -3.24
N GLU A 380 -3.82 16.22 -2.24
CA GLU A 380 -4.36 17.58 -2.40
C GLU A 380 -3.31 18.56 -2.94
N GLN A 381 -2.07 18.49 -2.44
CA GLN A 381 -0.97 19.31 -2.98
C GLN A 381 -0.63 18.95 -4.44
N ARG A 382 -0.64 17.65 -4.80
CA ARG A 382 -0.33 17.22 -6.17
C ARG A 382 -1.41 17.60 -7.18
N TRP A 383 -2.66 17.72 -6.74
CA TRP A 383 -3.82 18.08 -7.55
C TRP A 383 -4.35 19.48 -7.21
N SER A 384 -3.46 20.48 -7.30
CA SER A 384 -3.83 21.88 -7.11
C SER A 384 -4.79 22.40 -8.19
N GLN A 385 -5.50 23.48 -7.89
CA GLN A 385 -6.45 24.11 -8.82
C GLN A 385 -5.77 24.53 -10.14
N GLU A 386 -4.55 25.05 -10.08
CA GLU A 386 -3.78 25.47 -11.26
C GLU A 386 -3.46 24.30 -12.19
N ARG A 387 -3.05 23.16 -11.62
CA ARG A 387 -2.76 21.96 -12.39
C ARG A 387 -4.02 21.40 -13.05
N LEU A 388 -5.14 21.38 -12.33
CA LEU A 388 -6.41 20.92 -12.90
C LEU A 388 -6.88 21.86 -14.02
N ARG A 389 -6.69 23.18 -13.89
CA ARG A 389 -6.94 24.14 -14.99
C ARG A 389 -6.04 23.88 -16.19
N ALA A 390 -4.75 23.61 -15.97
CA ALA A 390 -3.81 23.32 -17.06
C ALA A 390 -4.15 22.03 -17.83
N MET A 391 -4.79 21.06 -17.17
CA MET A 391 -5.28 19.84 -17.82
C MET A 391 -6.65 20.00 -18.47
N SER A 392 -7.42 21.04 -18.09
CA SER A 392 -8.70 21.31 -18.73
C SER A 392 -8.48 21.75 -20.17
N ARG A 393 -9.28 21.19 -21.09
CA ARG A 393 -9.25 21.51 -22.51
C ARG A 393 -10.53 22.26 -22.85
N VAL A 394 -10.44 23.17 -23.82
CA VAL A 394 -11.60 23.87 -24.35
C VAL A 394 -11.81 23.36 -25.77
N ASP A 395 -12.97 22.74 -26.01
CA ASP A 395 -13.34 22.24 -27.33
C ASP A 395 -13.58 23.43 -28.29
N ALA A 396 -13.58 23.19 -29.61
CA ALA A 396 -13.75 24.23 -30.63
C ALA A 396 -15.05 25.07 -30.50
N GLY A 397 -16.05 24.56 -29.76
CA GLY A 397 -17.29 25.27 -29.42
C GLY A 397 -17.25 26.04 -28.09
N GLY A 398 -16.09 26.21 -27.45
CA GLY A 398 -15.94 26.94 -26.19
C GLY A 398 -16.32 26.15 -24.92
N CYS A 399 -16.52 24.83 -25.03
CA CYS A 399 -16.89 23.98 -23.91
C CYS A 399 -15.65 23.52 -23.13
N SER A 400 -15.60 23.81 -21.82
CA SER A 400 -14.51 23.38 -20.94
C SER A 400 -14.72 21.94 -20.47
N ARG A 401 -13.76 21.07 -20.79
CA ARG A 401 -13.74 19.64 -20.49
C ARG A 401 -12.53 19.28 -19.63
N LEU A 402 -12.72 18.40 -18.66
CA LEU A 402 -11.65 17.84 -17.84
C LEU A 402 -11.82 16.33 -17.71
N GLN A 403 -10.77 15.59 -18.04
CA GLN A 403 -10.71 14.13 -17.89
C GLN A 403 -9.76 13.76 -16.76
N LEU A 404 -10.23 12.92 -15.83
CA LEU A 404 -9.45 12.39 -14.72
C LEU A 404 -9.49 10.86 -14.77
N VAL A 405 -8.31 10.24 -14.81
CA VAL A 405 -8.15 8.79 -15.01
C VAL A 405 -7.39 8.17 -13.85
N GLY A 406 -7.92 7.08 -13.28
CA GLY A 406 -7.20 6.21 -12.34
C GLY A 406 -6.91 6.82 -10.96
N LEU A 407 -7.64 7.86 -10.56
CA LEU A 407 -7.48 8.48 -9.24
C LEU A 407 -8.17 7.65 -8.14
N PRO A 408 -7.59 7.57 -6.92
CA PRO A 408 -8.21 6.84 -5.81
C PRO A 408 -9.53 7.47 -5.36
N HIS A 409 -9.60 8.80 -5.28
CA HIS A 409 -10.78 9.60 -4.97
C HIS A 409 -10.73 10.96 -5.69
N LEU A 410 -11.82 11.74 -5.65
CA LEU A 410 -11.88 13.05 -6.30
C LEU A 410 -11.06 14.09 -5.52
N PRO A 411 -10.22 14.90 -6.19
CA PRO A 411 -9.49 15.98 -5.54
C PRO A 411 -10.44 17.14 -5.19
N PRO A 412 -10.43 17.65 -3.94
CA PRO A 412 -11.36 18.71 -3.54
C PRO A 412 -11.14 20.04 -4.27
N ALA A 413 -9.94 20.27 -4.81
CA ALA A 413 -9.65 21.40 -5.68
C ALA A 413 -10.47 21.38 -6.98
N LEU A 414 -10.91 20.21 -7.46
CA LEU A 414 -11.80 20.07 -8.62
C LEU A 414 -13.07 20.90 -8.46
N PHE A 415 -13.64 20.89 -7.25
CA PHE A 415 -14.91 21.55 -6.97
C PHE A 415 -14.82 23.08 -7.02
N THR A 416 -13.61 23.64 -7.09
CA THR A 416 -13.38 25.09 -7.26
C THR A 416 -13.35 25.53 -8.73
N LEU A 417 -13.53 24.61 -9.68
CA LEU A 417 -13.53 24.90 -11.12
C LEU A 417 -14.93 25.23 -11.62
N ASN A 418 -15.40 26.44 -11.31
CA ASN A 418 -16.79 26.84 -11.55
C ASN A 418 -17.18 26.94 -13.04
N GLN A 419 -16.19 27.08 -13.93
CA GLN A 419 -16.39 27.20 -15.39
C GLN A 419 -16.40 25.85 -16.12
N LEU A 420 -16.12 24.74 -15.42
CA LEU A 420 -16.07 23.42 -16.04
C LEU A 420 -17.48 22.97 -16.45
N GLN A 421 -17.66 22.62 -17.72
CA GLN A 421 -18.97 22.20 -18.27
C GLN A 421 -19.07 20.68 -18.41
N VAL A 422 -17.96 20.02 -18.76
CA VAL A 422 -17.87 18.58 -18.98
C VAL A 422 -16.85 17.97 -18.04
N LEU A 423 -17.25 16.98 -17.25
CA LEU A 423 -16.36 16.22 -16.37
C LEU A 423 -16.36 14.74 -16.77
N GLU A 424 -15.19 14.22 -17.10
CA GLU A 424 -15.00 12.81 -17.43
C GLU A 424 -14.16 12.12 -16.36
N LEU A 425 -14.73 11.09 -15.73
CA LEU A 425 -14.09 10.30 -14.68
C LEU A 425 -13.95 8.86 -15.14
N GLU A 426 -12.71 8.36 -15.12
CA GLU A 426 -12.38 7.03 -15.61
C GLU A 426 -11.63 6.20 -14.57
N LEU A 427 -12.07 4.95 -14.38
CA LEU A 427 -11.43 3.95 -13.51
C LEU A 427 -11.28 4.38 -12.03
N MET A 428 -12.25 5.12 -11.50
CA MET A 428 -12.25 5.57 -10.11
C MET A 428 -13.07 4.67 -9.18
N LYS A 429 -12.40 4.07 -8.18
CA LYS A 429 -13.04 3.16 -7.22
C LYS A 429 -13.92 3.86 -6.18
N GLN A 430 -13.69 5.14 -5.87
CA GLN A 430 -14.50 5.90 -4.91
C GLN A 430 -14.60 7.37 -5.32
N ALA A 431 -15.45 7.67 -6.31
CA ALA A 431 -15.75 9.05 -6.68
C ALA A 431 -16.82 9.62 -5.74
N ARG A 432 -16.42 10.39 -4.72
CA ARG A 432 -17.35 11.08 -3.80
C ARG A 432 -17.50 12.54 -4.16
N PHE A 433 -18.71 12.93 -4.56
CA PHE A 433 -19.10 14.33 -4.70
C PHE A 433 -19.51 14.87 -3.32
N THR A 434 -18.59 15.61 -2.70
CA THR A 434 -18.81 16.25 -1.40
C THR A 434 -19.62 17.54 -1.54
N ALA A 435 -20.12 18.09 -0.43
CA ALA A 435 -20.87 19.35 -0.42
C ALA A 435 -20.26 20.52 -1.24
N ARG A 436 -18.93 20.56 -1.39
CA ARG A 436 -18.21 21.56 -2.19
C ARG A 436 -18.52 21.48 -3.69
N ALA A 437 -18.93 20.32 -4.19
CA ALA A 437 -19.29 20.15 -5.59
C ALA A 437 -20.50 21.01 -6.02
N ALA A 438 -21.27 21.54 -5.06
CA ALA A 438 -22.30 22.54 -5.34
C ALA A 438 -21.75 23.83 -5.98
N ASP A 439 -20.46 24.14 -5.79
CA ASP A 439 -19.80 25.33 -6.36
C ASP A 439 -19.57 25.21 -7.89
N MET A 440 -19.63 23.99 -8.44
CA MET A 440 -19.46 23.72 -9.87
C MET A 440 -20.70 24.10 -10.68
N SER A 441 -20.97 25.40 -10.75
CA SER A 441 -22.23 25.94 -11.26
C SER A 441 -22.47 25.71 -12.76
N SER A 442 -21.40 25.56 -13.55
CA SER A 442 -21.49 25.42 -15.02
C SER A 442 -21.53 23.97 -15.50
N LEU A 443 -21.46 22.97 -14.60
CA LEU A 443 -21.40 21.56 -14.97
C LEU A 443 -22.74 21.10 -15.58
N ARG A 444 -22.71 20.66 -16.85
CA ARG A 444 -23.88 20.19 -17.60
C ARG A 444 -23.76 18.74 -18.03
N GLU A 445 -22.54 18.25 -18.21
CA GLU A 445 -22.25 16.93 -18.74
C GLU A 445 -21.29 16.15 -17.83
N LEU A 446 -21.64 14.91 -17.54
CA LEU A 446 -20.85 14.03 -16.68
C LEU A 446 -20.65 12.67 -17.36
N HIS A 447 -19.41 12.20 -17.40
CA HIS A 447 -19.05 10.88 -17.90
C HIS A 447 -18.45 10.07 -16.76
N LEU A 448 -19.07 8.93 -16.46
CA LEU A 448 -18.59 7.98 -15.46
C LEU A 448 -18.23 6.68 -16.16
N VAL A 449 -16.93 6.49 -16.39
CA VAL A 449 -16.38 5.32 -17.10
C VAL A 449 -15.80 4.34 -16.08
N HIS A 450 -16.49 3.22 -15.84
CA HIS A 450 -16.12 2.22 -14.84
C HIS A 450 -15.91 2.77 -13.41
N CYS A 451 -16.69 3.80 -13.05
CA CYS A 451 -16.60 4.48 -11.77
C CYS A 451 -17.75 4.09 -10.83
N THR A 452 -17.48 4.01 -9.52
CA THR A 452 -18.53 4.00 -8.49
C THR A 452 -18.62 5.36 -7.83
N ALA A 453 -19.71 6.07 -8.11
CA ALA A 453 -19.92 7.44 -7.65
C ALA A 453 -20.96 7.52 -6.52
N ALA A 454 -20.59 8.18 -5.43
CA ALA A 454 -21.49 8.56 -4.35
C ALA A 454 -21.58 10.09 -4.29
N ALA A 455 -22.76 10.63 -4.00
CA ALA A 455 -22.96 12.07 -3.91
C ALA A 455 -23.70 12.40 -2.62
N ASP A 456 -23.24 13.44 -1.92
CA ASP A 456 -23.90 13.95 -0.73
C ASP A 456 -25.27 14.54 -1.08
N PRO A 457 -26.28 14.45 -0.18
CA PRO A 457 -27.64 14.94 -0.45
C PRO A 457 -27.71 16.43 -0.86
N SER A 458 -26.81 17.26 -0.34
CA SER A 458 -26.73 18.69 -0.68
C SER A 458 -26.35 18.93 -2.14
N VAL A 459 -25.49 18.10 -2.71
CA VAL A 459 -25.02 18.22 -4.11
C VAL A 459 -26.00 17.59 -5.07
N LEU A 460 -26.72 16.56 -4.62
CA LEU A 460 -27.78 15.94 -5.41
C LEU A 460 -28.82 16.97 -5.85
N GLY A 461 -29.18 17.94 -5.01
CA GLY A 461 -30.07 19.04 -5.43
C GLY A 461 -29.54 19.79 -6.67
N VAL A 462 -28.26 20.18 -6.65
CA VAL A 462 -27.61 20.91 -7.75
C VAL A 462 -27.49 20.06 -9.00
N LEU A 463 -27.04 18.81 -8.88
CA LEU A 463 -26.92 17.89 -10.01
C LEU A 463 -28.27 17.58 -10.66
N ARG A 464 -29.34 17.45 -9.85
CA ARG A 464 -30.70 17.15 -10.34
C ARG A 464 -31.32 18.24 -11.20
N GLU A 465 -30.91 19.49 -11.01
CA GLU A 465 -31.43 20.65 -11.72
C GLU A 465 -30.59 21.06 -12.94
N ARG A 466 -29.29 20.69 -12.95
CA ARG A 466 -28.32 21.23 -13.91
C ARG A 466 -27.76 20.21 -14.88
N LEU A 467 -27.71 18.92 -14.50
CA LEU A 467 -27.11 17.92 -15.37
C LEU A 467 -28.06 17.65 -16.55
N GLU A 468 -27.60 17.94 -17.76
CA GLU A 468 -28.34 17.78 -19.00
C GLU A 468 -27.97 16.46 -19.70
N VAL A 469 -26.69 16.07 -19.63
CA VAL A 469 -26.14 14.90 -20.33
C VAL A 469 -25.37 14.03 -19.36
N LEU A 470 -25.63 12.71 -19.41
CA LEU A 470 -24.92 11.73 -18.59
C LEU A 470 -24.49 10.52 -19.42
N HIS A 471 -23.20 10.25 -19.38
CA HIS A 471 -22.60 9.04 -19.95
C HIS A 471 -22.17 8.09 -18.83
N LEU A 472 -22.68 6.87 -18.86
CA LEU A 472 -22.29 5.82 -17.93
C LEU A 472 -21.71 4.65 -18.72
N THR A 473 -20.48 4.26 -18.40
CA THR A 473 -19.94 2.97 -18.79
C THR A 473 -19.70 2.10 -17.56
N PHE A 474 -20.18 0.87 -17.58
CA PHE A 474 -20.12 -0.01 -16.41
C PHE A 474 -19.94 -1.46 -16.83
N ALA A 475 -19.19 -2.21 -16.03
CA ALA A 475 -19.04 -3.65 -16.22
C ALA A 475 -20.20 -4.42 -15.57
N ARG A 476 -20.70 -3.90 -14.44
CA ARG A 476 -21.79 -4.50 -13.67
C ARG A 476 -22.88 -3.47 -13.40
N PRO A 477 -24.17 -3.86 -13.42
CA PRO A 477 -25.26 -2.93 -13.15
C PRO A 477 -25.23 -2.35 -11.72
N SER A 478 -24.55 -3.01 -10.77
CA SER A 478 -24.34 -2.50 -9.41
C SER A 478 -23.46 -1.24 -9.33
N GLN A 479 -22.74 -0.91 -10.40
CA GLN A 479 -21.90 0.30 -10.46
C GLN A 479 -22.70 1.56 -10.84
N ILE A 480 -23.93 1.38 -11.34
CA ILE A 480 -24.82 2.50 -11.69
C ILE A 480 -25.25 3.19 -10.39
N PRO A 481 -24.93 4.48 -10.18
CA PRO A 481 -25.33 5.18 -8.97
C PRO A 481 -26.85 5.35 -8.89
N SER A 482 -27.44 5.09 -7.72
CA SER A 482 -28.89 5.18 -7.52
C SER A 482 -29.45 6.59 -7.73
N TRP A 483 -28.63 7.61 -7.44
CA TRP A 483 -29.01 9.01 -7.57
C TRP A 483 -29.15 9.50 -9.01
N VAL A 484 -28.55 8.81 -9.99
CA VAL A 484 -28.73 9.12 -11.43
C VAL A 484 -30.21 9.13 -11.82
N LEU A 485 -30.98 8.28 -11.15
CA LEU A 485 -32.40 8.10 -11.43
C LEU A 485 -33.28 9.23 -10.89
N SER A 486 -32.71 10.13 -10.08
CA SER A 486 -33.40 11.29 -9.51
C SER A 486 -33.21 12.58 -10.32
N LEU A 487 -32.41 12.55 -11.40
CA LEU A 487 -32.00 13.73 -12.16
C LEU A 487 -33.13 14.25 -13.06
N HIS A 488 -33.85 15.30 -12.64
CA HIS A 488 -35.03 15.76 -13.37
C HIS A 488 -34.72 16.52 -14.66
N SER A 489 -33.59 17.22 -14.71
CA SER A 489 -33.15 18.03 -15.86
C SER A 489 -32.44 17.21 -16.95
N LEU A 490 -32.34 15.89 -16.79
CA LEU A 490 -31.56 15.06 -17.70
C LEU A 490 -32.26 14.96 -19.07
N HIS A 491 -31.61 15.47 -20.10
CA HIS A 491 -32.10 15.47 -21.49
C HIS A 491 -31.56 14.27 -22.28
N GLN A 492 -30.30 13.88 -22.03
CA GLN A 492 -29.64 12.79 -22.73
C GLN A 492 -29.00 11.80 -21.74
N LEU A 493 -29.27 10.52 -21.93
CA LEU A 493 -28.71 9.44 -21.14
C LEU A 493 -28.05 8.40 -22.04
N HIS A 494 -26.76 8.19 -21.85
CA HIS A 494 -25.98 7.18 -22.54
C HIS A 494 -25.56 6.10 -21.55
N LEU A 495 -26.00 4.87 -21.82
CA LEU A 495 -25.68 3.71 -21.00
C LEU A 495 -24.92 2.71 -21.84
N THR A 496 -23.74 2.34 -21.36
CA THR A 496 -22.89 1.36 -22.04
C THR A 496 -22.44 0.29 -21.05
N GLY A 497 -22.71 -0.98 -21.35
CA GLY A 497 -22.34 -2.08 -20.45
C GLY A 497 -23.29 -3.27 -20.45
N ARG A 498 -22.95 -4.30 -19.66
CA ARG A 498 -23.77 -5.51 -19.54
C ARG A 498 -24.97 -5.24 -18.63
N LEU A 499 -26.13 -4.96 -19.24
CA LEU A 499 -27.40 -4.72 -18.55
C LEU A 499 -28.16 -6.01 -18.21
N GLY A 500 -27.87 -7.13 -18.89
CA GLY A 500 -28.43 -8.44 -18.60
C GLY A 500 -27.66 -9.23 -17.53
N GLY A 501 -28.25 -9.41 -16.35
CA GLY A 501 -27.72 -10.26 -15.28
C GLY A 501 -28.26 -11.69 -15.32
N GLU A 502 -27.42 -12.67 -15.00
CA GLU A 502 -27.69 -14.13 -14.90
C GLU A 502 -28.66 -14.54 -13.77
N GLY A 503 -29.54 -13.67 -13.32
CA GLY A 503 -30.45 -13.94 -12.21
C GLY A 503 -31.90 -13.63 -12.53
N GLY A 504 -32.62 -14.62 -13.08
CA GLY A 504 -34.06 -14.77 -12.93
C GLY A 504 -34.98 -13.72 -13.56
N VAL A 505 -36.09 -14.20 -14.08
CA VAL A 505 -37.24 -13.42 -14.54
C VAL A 505 -37.58 -12.31 -13.51
N GLY A 506 -37.42 -11.04 -13.90
CA GLY A 506 -38.14 -9.93 -13.24
C GLY A 506 -37.34 -8.83 -12.54
N ARG A 507 -36.02 -8.93 -12.32
CA ARG A 507 -35.19 -7.79 -11.86
C ARG A 507 -34.37 -7.22 -13.01
N SER A 508 -35.09 -6.90 -14.08
CA SER A 508 -34.58 -6.34 -15.33
C SER A 508 -34.33 -4.85 -15.10
N TRP A 509 -33.08 -4.42 -15.19
CA TRP A 509 -32.63 -3.07 -14.87
C TRP A 509 -32.59 -2.81 -13.34
N ALA A 510 -31.43 -2.42 -12.79
CA ALA A 510 -31.34 -1.79 -11.47
C ALA A 510 -31.98 -0.38 -11.46
N VAL A 511 -33.09 -0.21 -12.18
CA VAL A 511 -33.76 1.06 -12.41
C VAL A 511 -35.26 0.87 -12.28
N GLY A 512 -35.72 0.81 -11.03
CA GLY A 512 -37.13 1.01 -10.70
C GLY A 512 -37.58 2.48 -10.82
N SER A 513 -36.72 3.38 -11.32
CA SER A 513 -36.90 4.83 -11.17
C SER A 513 -36.62 5.67 -12.43
N LEU A 514 -36.56 5.11 -13.65
CA LEU A 514 -36.61 5.92 -14.89
C LEU A 514 -37.85 6.82 -14.92
N ARG A 515 -38.89 6.45 -14.15
CA ARG A 515 -40.14 7.20 -13.95
C ARG A 515 -39.94 8.68 -13.64
N GLN A 516 -38.83 9.08 -13.03
CA GLN A 516 -38.58 10.47 -12.61
C GLN A 516 -37.89 11.33 -13.69
N LEU A 517 -37.39 10.73 -14.78
CA LEU A 517 -36.67 11.41 -15.86
C LEU A 517 -37.62 11.98 -16.93
N HIS A 518 -38.58 12.82 -16.52
CA HIS A 518 -39.64 13.31 -17.41
C HIS A 518 -39.17 14.18 -18.59
N HIS A 519 -37.96 14.73 -18.53
CA HIS A 519 -37.39 15.58 -19.58
C HIS A 519 -36.44 14.83 -20.52
N LEU A 520 -36.29 13.51 -20.35
CA LEU A 520 -35.40 12.71 -21.18
C LEU A 520 -35.91 12.68 -22.62
N ARG A 521 -35.09 13.19 -23.55
CA ARG A 521 -35.38 13.23 -24.99
C ARG A 521 -34.57 12.21 -25.77
N VAL A 522 -33.34 11.94 -25.34
CA VAL A 522 -32.41 11.02 -26.01
C VAL A 522 -32.00 9.92 -25.03
N LEU A 523 -32.22 8.67 -25.44
CA LEU A 523 -31.71 7.51 -24.73
C LEU A 523 -30.85 6.67 -25.68
N VAL A 524 -29.59 6.50 -25.31
CA VAL A 524 -28.65 5.62 -26.01
C VAL A 524 -28.29 4.47 -25.10
N VAL A 525 -28.48 3.25 -25.56
CA VAL A 525 -28.12 2.04 -24.82
C VAL A 525 -27.24 1.16 -25.69
N ARG A 526 -26.02 0.90 -25.23
CA ARG A 526 -25.07 -0.02 -25.87
C ARG A 526 -24.76 -1.17 -24.94
N GLY A 527 -25.01 -2.39 -25.37
CA GLY A 527 -24.71 -3.59 -24.61
C GLY A 527 -25.78 -4.66 -24.75
N MET A 528 -25.65 -5.73 -23.96
CA MET A 528 -26.44 -6.93 -24.12
C MET A 528 -27.81 -6.83 -23.43
N LEU A 529 -28.85 -6.57 -24.24
CA LEU A 529 -30.25 -6.46 -23.85
C LEU A 529 -31.09 -7.56 -24.52
N PRO A 530 -31.66 -8.51 -23.75
CA PRO A 530 -32.55 -9.52 -24.33
C PRO A 530 -33.95 -8.97 -24.67
N ARG A 531 -34.38 -7.88 -24.03
CA ARG A 531 -35.69 -7.26 -24.24
C ARG A 531 -35.64 -5.76 -23.93
N ILE A 532 -36.50 -4.98 -24.60
CA ILE A 532 -36.74 -3.59 -24.20
C ILE A 532 -37.55 -3.61 -22.90
N PRO A 533 -37.02 -3.07 -21.79
CA PRO A 533 -37.68 -3.13 -20.50
C PRO A 533 -38.91 -2.22 -20.43
N GLY A 534 -39.96 -2.71 -19.78
CA GLY A 534 -41.26 -2.02 -19.70
C GLY A 534 -41.25 -0.69 -18.93
N GLU A 535 -40.25 -0.44 -18.08
CA GLU A 535 -40.13 0.84 -17.35
C GLU A 535 -39.89 2.03 -18.30
N LEU A 536 -39.35 1.80 -19.50
CA LEU A 536 -39.24 2.84 -20.54
C LEU A 536 -40.60 3.38 -20.97
N CYS A 537 -41.67 2.61 -20.77
CA CYS A 537 -43.01 3.07 -21.08
C CYS A 537 -43.45 4.30 -20.24
N HIS A 538 -42.80 4.57 -19.11
CA HIS A 538 -43.09 5.77 -18.30
C HIS A 538 -42.47 7.05 -18.86
N VAL A 539 -41.38 6.93 -19.63
CA VAL A 539 -40.65 8.06 -20.26
C VAL A 539 -40.94 8.14 -21.77
N ALA A 540 -41.71 7.19 -22.30
CA ALA A 540 -42.07 7.07 -23.70
C ALA A 540 -42.71 8.34 -24.30
N GLY A 541 -43.37 9.17 -23.49
CA GLY A 541 -44.00 10.41 -23.95
C GLY A 541 -43.03 11.56 -24.24
N SER A 542 -41.86 11.59 -23.59
CA SER A 542 -40.86 12.65 -23.76
C SER A 542 -39.73 12.27 -24.73
N LEU A 543 -39.54 10.97 -24.97
CA LEU A 543 -38.47 10.45 -25.82
C LEU A 543 -38.69 10.82 -27.30
N VAL A 544 -37.66 11.41 -27.88
CA VAL A 544 -37.57 11.84 -29.28
C VAL A 544 -36.64 10.91 -30.05
N ARG A 545 -35.52 10.49 -29.43
CA ARG A 545 -34.53 9.58 -30.03
C ARG A 545 -34.25 8.40 -29.11
N LEU A 546 -34.35 7.19 -29.68
CA LEU A 546 -33.95 5.95 -29.04
C LEU A 546 -32.90 5.24 -29.89
N GLU A 547 -31.72 5.01 -29.33
CA GLU A 547 -30.63 4.26 -29.94
C GLU A 547 -30.32 3.04 -29.09
N ILE A 548 -30.45 1.85 -29.68
CA ILE A 548 -30.11 0.57 -29.05
C ILE A 548 -29.08 -0.12 -29.94
N HIS A 549 -27.89 -0.34 -29.40
CA HIS A 549 -26.84 -1.13 -30.01
C HIS A 549 -26.64 -2.39 -29.18
N ASN A 550 -27.08 -3.55 -29.70
CA ASN A 550 -27.27 -4.75 -28.88
C ASN A 550 -26.11 -5.76 -28.91
N GLU A 551 -24.96 -5.39 -29.49
CA GLU A 551 -23.74 -6.22 -29.53
C GLU A 551 -24.00 -7.66 -30.03
N GLY A 552 -24.94 -7.81 -30.96
CA GLY A 552 -25.33 -9.09 -31.53
C GLY A 552 -26.25 -9.94 -30.64
N VAL A 553 -26.85 -9.45 -29.56
CA VAL A 553 -27.88 -10.22 -28.85
C VAL A 553 -29.23 -10.09 -29.57
N ARG A 554 -30.01 -11.18 -29.63
CA ARG A 554 -31.35 -11.14 -30.22
C ARG A 554 -32.29 -10.34 -29.30
N LEU A 555 -32.78 -9.22 -29.81
CA LEU A 555 -33.75 -8.40 -29.09
C LEU A 555 -35.15 -9.01 -29.23
N LEU A 556 -35.68 -9.57 -28.15
CA LEU A 556 -37.00 -10.20 -28.09
C LEU A 556 -38.05 -9.20 -27.60
N VAL A 557 -39.26 -9.28 -28.14
CA VAL A 557 -40.45 -8.56 -27.66
C VAL A 557 -40.29 -7.03 -27.72
N LEU A 558 -40.66 -6.47 -28.88
CA LEU A 558 -40.60 -5.03 -29.17
C LEU A 558 -41.92 -4.29 -28.88
N THR A 559 -42.83 -4.91 -28.11
CA THR A 559 -44.14 -4.33 -27.80
C THR A 559 -44.07 -3.02 -27.02
N ALA A 560 -42.98 -2.80 -26.27
CA ALA A 560 -42.74 -1.56 -25.53
C ALA A 560 -42.65 -0.33 -26.45
N LEU A 561 -42.16 -0.49 -27.69
CA LEU A 561 -42.10 0.60 -28.68
C LEU A 561 -43.48 1.15 -29.01
N LYS A 562 -44.55 0.36 -28.85
CA LYS A 562 -45.92 0.79 -29.16
C LYS A 562 -46.38 2.03 -28.39
N ARG A 563 -45.79 2.26 -27.21
CA ARG A 563 -46.13 3.38 -26.34
C ARG A 563 -45.31 4.64 -26.63
N MET A 564 -44.25 4.55 -27.45
CA MET A 564 -43.29 5.63 -27.71
C MET A 564 -43.69 6.46 -28.95
N VAL A 565 -44.94 6.89 -29.02
CA VAL A 565 -45.54 7.56 -30.20
C VAL A 565 -44.83 8.88 -30.55
N GLY A 566 -44.11 9.47 -29.60
CA GLY A 566 -43.33 10.70 -29.77
C GLY A 566 -42.00 10.55 -30.50
N LEU A 567 -41.51 9.33 -30.73
CA LEU A 567 -40.20 9.10 -31.34
C LEU A 567 -40.12 9.63 -32.78
N THR A 568 -39.08 10.41 -33.06
CA THR A 568 -38.71 10.87 -34.41
C THR A 568 -37.53 10.06 -34.95
N GLU A 569 -36.65 9.57 -34.09
CA GLU A 569 -35.47 8.80 -34.47
C GLU A 569 -35.42 7.47 -33.71
N LEU A 570 -35.41 6.36 -34.44
CA LEU A 570 -35.26 5.02 -33.88
C LEU A 570 -34.09 4.31 -34.57
N LEU A 571 -33.07 3.98 -33.78
CA LEU A 571 -31.89 3.25 -34.21
C LEU A 571 -31.82 1.94 -33.44
N LEU A 572 -31.96 0.81 -34.13
CA LEU A 572 -31.83 -0.54 -33.56
C LEU A 572 -30.73 -1.28 -34.32
N GLN A 573 -29.49 -1.14 -33.85
CA GLN A 573 -28.31 -1.71 -34.49
C GLN A 573 -27.88 -3.00 -33.76
N ASP A 574 -27.35 -3.97 -34.50
CA ASP A 574 -26.82 -5.23 -33.95
C ASP A 574 -27.82 -6.00 -33.06
N CYS A 575 -29.11 -5.92 -33.38
CA CYS A 575 -30.21 -6.50 -32.61
C CYS A 575 -30.63 -7.92 -33.07
N ARG A 576 -29.96 -8.50 -34.08
CA ARG A 576 -30.33 -9.75 -34.78
C ARG A 576 -31.82 -9.81 -35.16
N LEU A 577 -32.37 -8.70 -35.64
CA LEU A 577 -33.75 -8.66 -36.13
C LEU A 577 -33.83 -9.41 -37.46
N GLU A 578 -34.70 -10.42 -37.53
CA GLU A 578 -34.94 -11.20 -38.76
C GLU A 578 -36.01 -10.59 -39.67
N ARG A 579 -36.95 -9.83 -39.07
CA ARG A 579 -38.08 -9.17 -39.73
C ARG A 579 -38.37 -7.81 -39.09
N LEU A 580 -39.09 -6.95 -39.81
CA LEU A 580 -39.50 -5.64 -39.29
C LEU A 580 -40.54 -5.81 -38.15
N PRO A 581 -40.36 -5.14 -37.00
CA PRO A 581 -41.27 -5.27 -35.89
C PRO A 581 -42.61 -4.57 -36.14
N SER A 582 -43.73 -5.27 -35.88
CA SER A 582 -45.08 -4.70 -36.01
C SER A 582 -45.36 -3.51 -35.08
N ALA A 583 -44.53 -3.31 -34.07
CA ALA A 583 -44.60 -2.15 -33.17
C ALA A 583 -44.22 -0.81 -33.85
N LEU A 584 -43.61 -0.84 -35.04
CA LEU A 584 -43.34 0.38 -35.81
C LEU A 584 -44.62 1.09 -36.29
N LEU A 585 -45.72 0.34 -36.44
CA LEU A 585 -47.01 0.88 -36.92
C LEU A 585 -47.53 2.06 -36.08
N SER A 586 -47.23 2.07 -34.78
CA SER A 586 -47.68 3.10 -33.84
C SER A 586 -46.79 4.34 -33.77
N LEU A 587 -45.62 4.35 -34.43
CA LEU A 587 -44.64 5.44 -34.33
C LEU A 587 -44.91 6.54 -35.37
N THR A 588 -46.08 7.16 -35.35
CA THR A 588 -46.55 8.04 -36.45
C THR A 588 -45.67 9.27 -36.73
N ARG A 589 -44.84 9.69 -35.77
CA ARG A 589 -43.91 10.83 -35.91
C ARG A 589 -42.50 10.44 -36.37
N LEU A 590 -42.26 9.16 -36.66
CA LEU A 590 -40.94 8.66 -37.00
C LEU A 590 -40.44 9.28 -38.32
N GLN A 591 -39.26 9.89 -38.26
CA GLN A 591 -38.58 10.52 -39.39
C GLN A 591 -37.40 9.68 -39.86
N THR A 592 -36.64 9.12 -38.91
CA THR A 592 -35.48 8.27 -39.18
C THR A 592 -35.65 6.91 -38.55
N LEU A 593 -35.56 5.87 -39.38
CA LEU A 593 -35.50 4.47 -38.97
C LEU A 593 -34.18 3.86 -39.43
N ASP A 594 -33.34 3.47 -38.47
CA ASP A 594 -32.05 2.84 -38.71
C ASP A 594 -32.07 1.42 -38.12
N LEU A 595 -32.00 0.41 -38.99
CA LEU A 595 -31.91 -1.00 -38.63
C LEU A 595 -30.65 -1.63 -39.26
N GLN A 596 -29.57 -0.85 -39.37
CA GLN A 596 -28.30 -1.36 -39.87
C GLN A 596 -27.74 -2.50 -39.00
N HIS A 597 -26.92 -3.37 -39.59
CA HIS A 597 -26.28 -4.50 -38.89
C HIS A 597 -27.29 -5.42 -38.19
N ASN A 598 -28.35 -5.83 -38.90
CA ASN A 598 -29.30 -6.83 -38.41
C ASN A 598 -29.24 -8.08 -39.30
N SER A 599 -30.20 -9.00 -39.11
CA SER A 599 -30.30 -10.23 -39.89
C SER A 599 -31.58 -10.24 -40.74
N LEU A 600 -32.02 -9.07 -41.22
CA LEU A 600 -33.25 -8.95 -41.99
C LEU A 600 -33.11 -9.68 -43.32
N THR A 601 -34.00 -10.63 -43.58
CA THR A 601 -34.00 -11.44 -44.83
C THR A 601 -35.06 -10.99 -45.82
N THR A 602 -36.22 -10.57 -45.30
CA THR A 602 -37.38 -10.11 -46.08
C THR A 602 -37.85 -8.75 -45.59
N LEU A 603 -38.50 -8.00 -46.49
CA LEU A 603 -39.07 -6.68 -46.22
C LEU A 603 -40.58 -6.62 -46.55
N GLU A 604 -41.28 -7.76 -46.52
CA GLU A 604 -42.71 -7.82 -46.86
C GLU A 604 -43.56 -6.91 -45.96
N GLU A 605 -43.14 -6.75 -44.70
CA GLU A 605 -43.82 -5.88 -43.74
C GLU A 605 -43.63 -4.37 -44.02
N LEU A 606 -42.94 -3.96 -45.09
CA LEU A 606 -42.85 -2.54 -45.49
C LEU A 606 -44.23 -1.90 -45.70
N LEU A 607 -45.25 -2.69 -46.07
CA LEU A 607 -46.62 -2.20 -46.16
C LEU A 607 -47.12 -1.60 -44.83
N SER A 608 -46.65 -2.12 -43.69
CA SER A 608 -47.02 -1.59 -42.37
C SER A 608 -46.49 -0.17 -42.13
N LEU A 609 -45.38 0.19 -42.78
CA LEU A 609 -44.75 1.51 -42.70
C LEU A 609 -45.47 2.57 -43.55
N ALA A 610 -46.47 2.19 -44.34
CA ALA A 610 -47.28 3.12 -45.15
C ALA A 610 -47.90 4.27 -44.34
N HIS A 611 -48.19 4.03 -43.07
CA HIS A 611 -48.78 5.01 -42.15
C HIS A 611 -47.78 6.05 -41.64
N LEU A 612 -46.47 5.84 -41.83
CA LEU A 612 -45.41 6.71 -41.36
C LEU A 612 -45.16 7.86 -42.35
N GLN A 613 -46.08 8.82 -42.41
CA GLN A 613 -46.05 9.91 -43.39
C GLN A 613 -44.82 10.83 -43.27
N HIS A 614 -44.18 10.86 -42.11
CA HIS A 614 -43.01 11.70 -41.83
C HIS A 614 -41.67 10.97 -42.06
N LEU A 615 -41.68 9.69 -42.44
CA LEU A 615 -40.46 8.91 -42.62
C LEU A 615 -39.68 9.42 -43.83
N SER A 616 -38.53 10.06 -43.57
CA SER A 616 -37.65 10.62 -44.58
C SER A 616 -36.35 9.82 -44.75
N CYS A 617 -35.93 9.07 -43.73
CA CYS A 617 -34.67 8.32 -43.74
C CYS A 617 -34.90 6.87 -43.30
N LEU A 618 -34.58 5.92 -44.19
CA LEU A 618 -34.64 4.49 -43.93
C LEU A 618 -33.28 3.86 -44.22
N ARG A 619 -32.64 3.34 -43.18
CA ARG A 619 -31.33 2.66 -43.29
C ARG A 619 -31.45 1.20 -42.90
N LEU A 620 -31.07 0.34 -43.84
CA LEU A 620 -31.15 -1.11 -43.76
C LEU A 620 -29.82 -1.76 -44.21
N ALA A 621 -28.71 -1.03 -44.15
CA ALA A 621 -27.42 -1.54 -44.58
C ALA A 621 -26.92 -2.71 -43.71
N TYR A 622 -26.05 -3.55 -44.27
CA TYR A 622 -25.49 -4.73 -43.59
C TYR A 622 -26.58 -5.66 -43.04
N ASN A 623 -27.47 -6.09 -43.93
CA ASN A 623 -28.52 -7.09 -43.66
C ASN A 623 -28.41 -8.23 -44.70
N HIS A 624 -29.42 -9.11 -44.77
CA HIS A 624 -29.46 -10.25 -45.69
C HIS A 624 -30.66 -10.18 -46.63
N VAL A 625 -31.08 -8.97 -47.01
CA VAL A 625 -32.26 -8.76 -47.85
C VAL A 625 -31.96 -9.22 -49.28
N ARG A 626 -32.74 -10.18 -49.78
CA ARG A 626 -32.56 -10.75 -51.14
C ARG A 626 -33.39 -10.06 -52.22
N VAL A 627 -34.60 -9.64 -51.85
CA VAL A 627 -35.57 -9.03 -52.77
C VAL A 627 -36.18 -7.82 -52.09
N LEU A 628 -36.17 -6.68 -52.78
CA LEU A 628 -36.90 -5.49 -52.36
C LEU A 628 -38.34 -5.61 -52.91
N PRO A 629 -39.37 -5.70 -52.05
CA PRO A 629 -40.74 -5.88 -52.52
C PRO A 629 -41.28 -4.60 -53.16
N PRO A 630 -42.27 -4.72 -54.08
CA PRO A 630 -42.88 -3.55 -54.74
C PRO A 630 -43.59 -2.61 -53.75
N THR A 631 -43.90 -3.07 -52.54
CA THR A 631 -44.48 -2.26 -51.45
C THR A 631 -43.57 -1.13 -50.98
N VAL A 632 -42.27 -1.12 -51.32
CA VAL A 632 -41.36 0.00 -51.05
C VAL A 632 -41.87 1.34 -51.63
N GLY A 633 -42.59 1.29 -52.76
CA GLY A 633 -43.13 2.48 -53.44
C GLY A 633 -44.20 3.25 -52.64
N VAL A 634 -44.70 2.67 -51.54
CA VAL A 634 -45.67 3.31 -50.65
C VAL A 634 -45.02 4.41 -49.80
N LEU A 635 -43.70 4.36 -49.57
CA LEU A 635 -42.95 5.29 -48.72
C LEU A 635 -42.64 6.64 -49.41
N ARG A 636 -43.66 7.31 -49.95
CA ARG A 636 -43.49 8.47 -50.86
C ARG A 636 -42.67 9.64 -50.29
N GLY A 637 -42.64 9.81 -48.97
CA GLY A 637 -41.89 10.88 -48.30
C GLY A 637 -40.39 10.61 -48.10
N LEU A 638 -39.89 9.45 -48.52
CA LEU A 638 -38.51 9.05 -48.28
C LEU A 638 -37.51 9.89 -49.09
N GLU A 639 -36.53 10.48 -48.40
CA GLU A 639 -35.42 11.23 -48.99
C GLU A 639 -34.13 10.42 -49.03
N ILE A 640 -33.91 9.53 -48.06
CA ILE A 640 -32.71 8.71 -47.95
C ILE A 640 -33.11 7.24 -47.79
N LEU A 641 -32.66 6.41 -48.73
CA LEU A 641 -32.76 4.96 -48.66
C LEU A 641 -31.36 4.35 -48.73
N ASP A 642 -30.97 3.66 -47.66
CA ASP A 642 -29.72 2.93 -47.60
C ASP A 642 -29.98 1.42 -47.48
N LEU A 643 -29.60 0.69 -48.52
CA LEU A 643 -29.71 -0.76 -48.66
C LEU A 643 -28.32 -1.39 -48.91
N SER A 644 -27.24 -0.70 -48.54
CA SER A 644 -25.88 -1.14 -48.80
C SER A 644 -25.55 -2.46 -48.10
N ASN A 645 -24.68 -3.29 -48.67
CA ASN A 645 -24.25 -4.59 -48.15
C ASN A 645 -25.45 -5.50 -47.82
N ASN A 646 -26.30 -5.74 -48.81
CA ASN A 646 -27.38 -6.72 -48.78
C ASN A 646 -27.15 -7.76 -49.90
N GLN A 647 -28.18 -8.55 -50.25
CA GLN A 647 -28.12 -9.59 -51.28
C GLN A 647 -29.12 -9.31 -52.41
N ILE A 648 -29.38 -8.03 -52.71
CA ILE A 648 -30.45 -7.62 -53.64
C ILE A 648 -30.01 -7.90 -55.08
N HIS A 649 -30.81 -8.69 -55.81
CA HIS A 649 -30.57 -9.04 -57.21
C HIS A 649 -31.19 -8.06 -58.22
N SER A 650 -32.38 -7.54 -57.92
CA SER A 650 -33.11 -6.65 -58.81
C SER A 650 -33.89 -5.59 -58.03
N LEU A 651 -34.11 -4.44 -58.68
CA LEU A 651 -34.85 -3.33 -58.11
C LEU A 651 -36.25 -3.27 -58.70
N PRO A 652 -37.33 -3.28 -57.89
CA PRO A 652 -38.69 -3.20 -58.39
C PRO A 652 -38.96 -1.82 -59.02
N PRO A 653 -39.74 -1.73 -60.12
CA PRO A 653 -40.14 -0.45 -60.71
C PRO A 653 -40.81 0.51 -59.72
N ALA A 654 -41.48 -0.05 -58.70
CA ALA A 654 -42.11 0.70 -57.62
C ALA A 654 -41.12 1.51 -56.75
N LEU A 655 -39.83 1.14 -56.68
CA LEU A 655 -38.82 1.95 -56.00
C LEU A 655 -38.73 3.37 -56.59
N PHE A 656 -38.92 3.48 -57.91
CA PHE A 656 -38.77 4.72 -58.65
C PHE A 656 -40.01 5.61 -58.58
N THR A 657 -41.05 5.21 -57.84
CA THR A 657 -42.17 6.10 -57.50
C THR A 657 -41.83 7.05 -56.35
N LEU A 658 -40.70 6.85 -55.66
CA LEU A 658 -40.22 7.68 -54.54
C LEU A 658 -39.62 9.00 -55.02
N ARG A 659 -40.45 9.93 -55.51
CA ARG A 659 -40.01 11.18 -56.17
C ARG A 659 -39.19 12.13 -55.28
N HIS A 660 -39.27 11.99 -53.96
CA HIS A 660 -38.54 12.79 -52.99
C HIS A 660 -37.14 12.24 -52.66
N LEU A 661 -36.76 11.09 -53.22
CA LEU A 661 -35.49 10.45 -52.93
C LEU A 661 -34.30 11.31 -53.41
N ARG A 662 -33.42 11.66 -52.47
CA ARG A 662 -32.18 12.43 -52.69
C ARG A 662 -30.95 11.55 -52.64
N ARG A 663 -30.97 10.49 -51.83
CA ARG A 663 -29.84 9.57 -51.64
C ARG A 663 -30.33 8.12 -51.75
N LEU A 664 -29.78 7.39 -52.72
CA LEU A 664 -30.01 5.96 -52.90
C LEU A 664 -28.68 5.23 -52.79
N LEU A 665 -28.49 4.49 -51.69
CA LEU A 665 -27.26 3.74 -51.44
C LEU A 665 -27.57 2.24 -51.57
N LEU A 666 -26.91 1.61 -52.54
CA LEU A 666 -27.08 0.21 -52.93
C LEU A 666 -25.71 -0.49 -53.06
N ALA A 667 -24.66 0.07 -52.44
CA ALA A 667 -23.32 -0.48 -52.51
C ALA A 667 -23.27 -1.94 -52.00
N GLY A 668 -22.42 -2.80 -52.54
CA GLY A 668 -22.23 -4.18 -52.07
C GLY A 668 -23.48 -5.06 -52.17
N ASN A 669 -24.21 -4.98 -53.28
CA ASN A 669 -25.36 -5.84 -53.59
C ASN A 669 -25.06 -6.74 -54.81
N LEU A 670 -26.09 -7.37 -55.38
CA LEU A 670 -25.98 -8.27 -56.52
C LEU A 670 -26.80 -7.76 -57.72
N VAL A 671 -26.96 -6.43 -57.84
CA VAL A 671 -27.79 -5.80 -58.87
C VAL A 671 -27.11 -5.93 -60.23
N GLU A 672 -27.81 -6.55 -61.18
CA GLU A 672 -27.32 -6.79 -62.56
C GLU A 672 -27.72 -5.66 -63.51
N GLU A 673 -28.90 -5.09 -63.32
CA GLU A 673 -29.42 -4.01 -64.16
C GLU A 673 -30.12 -2.93 -63.34
N LEU A 674 -29.95 -1.68 -63.78
CA LEU A 674 -30.67 -0.53 -63.25
C LEU A 674 -31.85 -0.24 -64.19
N PRO A 675 -33.10 -0.28 -63.70
CA PRO A 675 -34.26 -0.19 -64.59
C PRO A 675 -34.50 1.25 -65.09
N PRO A 676 -35.08 1.42 -66.29
CA PRO A 676 -35.20 2.73 -66.97
C PRO A 676 -36.11 3.72 -66.24
N GLN A 677 -36.91 3.25 -65.28
CA GLN A 677 -37.74 4.09 -64.43
C GLN A 677 -36.92 5.05 -63.54
N ILE A 678 -35.59 4.87 -63.43
CA ILE A 678 -34.72 5.78 -62.66
C ILE A 678 -34.83 7.26 -63.05
N LYS A 679 -35.15 7.58 -64.31
CA LYS A 679 -35.46 8.96 -64.76
C LYS A 679 -36.57 9.65 -63.95
N ALA A 680 -37.36 8.88 -63.22
CA ALA A 680 -38.41 9.37 -62.35
C ALA A 680 -37.87 10.13 -61.13
N LEU A 681 -36.66 9.81 -60.65
CA LEU A 681 -36.06 10.34 -59.43
C LEU A 681 -35.32 11.66 -59.68
N ARG A 682 -36.08 12.72 -60.01
CA ARG A 682 -35.50 14.02 -60.40
C ARG A 682 -34.73 14.75 -59.30
N LEU A 683 -34.98 14.41 -58.03
CA LEU A 683 -34.33 15.02 -56.86
C LEU A 683 -33.09 14.23 -56.39
N LEU A 684 -32.73 13.15 -57.08
CA LEU A 684 -31.61 12.29 -56.70
C LEU A 684 -30.29 13.06 -56.84
N SER A 685 -29.58 13.19 -55.72
CA SER A 685 -28.28 13.87 -55.62
C SER A 685 -27.11 12.89 -55.44
N GLU A 686 -27.35 11.74 -54.81
CA GLU A 686 -26.32 10.73 -54.56
C GLU A 686 -26.86 9.35 -54.91
N LEU A 687 -26.15 8.65 -55.78
CA LEU A 687 -26.41 7.27 -56.15
C LEU A 687 -25.14 6.45 -55.97
N ASP A 688 -25.18 5.49 -55.05
CA ASP A 688 -24.10 4.53 -54.85
C ASP A 688 -24.56 3.14 -55.28
N LEU A 689 -23.94 2.63 -56.33
CA LEU A 689 -24.13 1.29 -56.90
C LEU A 689 -22.81 0.52 -56.90
N SER A 690 -21.83 0.92 -56.08
CA SER A 690 -20.53 0.25 -56.06
C SER A 690 -20.62 -1.20 -55.60
N GLY A 691 -19.73 -2.08 -56.08
CA GLY A 691 -19.72 -3.48 -55.66
C GLY A 691 -20.98 -4.25 -56.05
N ASN A 692 -21.52 -3.99 -57.24
CA ASN A 692 -22.65 -4.71 -57.83
C ASN A 692 -22.19 -5.49 -59.08
N ARG A 693 -23.12 -5.97 -59.91
CA ARG A 693 -22.86 -6.75 -61.13
C ARG A 693 -23.33 -6.03 -62.40
N LEU A 694 -23.31 -4.69 -62.39
CA LEU A 694 -23.81 -3.90 -63.53
C LEU A 694 -22.89 -4.04 -64.73
N GLU A 695 -23.45 -4.43 -65.88
CA GLU A 695 -22.73 -4.47 -67.16
C GLU A 695 -22.87 -3.17 -67.97
N LYS A 696 -24.00 -2.48 -67.81
CA LYS A 696 -24.34 -1.22 -68.51
C LYS A 696 -25.16 -0.31 -67.60
N LEU A 697 -25.09 1.00 -67.87
CA LEU A 697 -25.96 2.00 -67.26
C LEU A 697 -27.06 2.40 -68.26
N PRO A 698 -28.34 2.48 -67.86
CA PRO A 698 -29.43 2.90 -68.73
C PRO A 698 -29.29 4.37 -69.12
N SER A 699 -29.66 4.73 -70.35
CA SER A 699 -29.62 6.12 -70.84
C SER A 699 -30.49 7.07 -70.00
N GLU A 700 -31.52 6.51 -69.37
CA GLU A 700 -32.49 7.17 -68.51
C GLU A 700 -31.89 7.67 -67.19
N LEU A 701 -30.79 7.07 -66.71
CA LEU A 701 -30.08 7.54 -65.52
C LEU A 701 -29.60 8.99 -65.70
N PHE A 702 -29.16 9.33 -66.91
CA PHE A 702 -28.62 10.65 -67.22
C PHE A 702 -29.69 11.74 -67.37
N SER A 703 -30.97 11.39 -67.23
CA SER A 703 -32.05 12.37 -67.07
C SER A 703 -32.14 12.93 -65.64
N CYS A 704 -31.40 12.37 -64.67
CA CYS A 704 -31.37 12.83 -63.29
C CYS A 704 -30.40 14.03 -63.13
N LEU A 705 -30.80 15.19 -63.65
CA LEU A 705 -29.94 16.39 -63.74
C LEU A 705 -29.43 16.94 -62.39
N GLY A 706 -30.05 16.55 -61.28
CA GLY A 706 -29.63 16.92 -59.91
C GLY A 706 -28.54 16.05 -59.30
N LEU A 707 -28.06 15.02 -60.02
CA LEU A 707 -27.09 14.06 -59.50
C LEU A 707 -25.71 14.72 -59.32
N ARG A 708 -25.18 14.67 -58.09
CA ARG A 708 -23.89 15.22 -57.68
C ARG A 708 -22.83 14.14 -57.48
N THR A 709 -23.23 13.00 -56.94
CA THR A 709 -22.35 11.88 -56.67
C THR A 709 -22.90 10.62 -57.33
N LEU A 710 -22.10 10.03 -58.21
CA LEU A 710 -22.37 8.74 -58.84
C LEU A 710 -21.19 7.80 -58.55
N ASN A 711 -21.42 6.79 -57.73
CA ASN A 711 -20.45 5.75 -57.46
C ASN A 711 -20.90 4.44 -58.12
N VAL A 712 -20.14 3.96 -59.09
CA VAL A 712 -20.36 2.70 -59.80
C VAL A 712 -19.08 1.85 -59.82
N ALA A 713 -18.18 2.09 -58.86
CA ALA A 713 -16.94 1.34 -58.74
C ALA A 713 -17.21 -0.16 -58.48
N HIS A 714 -16.26 -1.04 -58.79
CA HIS A 714 -16.39 -2.49 -58.59
C HIS A 714 -17.66 -3.08 -59.26
N ASN A 715 -17.83 -2.79 -60.55
CA ASN A 715 -18.88 -3.36 -61.41
C ASN A 715 -18.24 -3.97 -62.68
N SER A 716 -19.04 -4.38 -63.66
CA SER A 716 -18.58 -4.97 -64.93
C SER A 716 -18.88 -4.07 -66.13
N LEU A 717 -18.85 -2.75 -65.95
CA LEU A 717 -19.16 -1.80 -67.01
C LEU A 717 -18.10 -1.85 -68.12
N ARG A 718 -18.54 -2.07 -69.37
CA ARG A 718 -17.65 -2.09 -70.56
C ARG A 718 -17.47 -0.72 -71.21
N SER A 719 -18.49 0.13 -71.14
CA SER A 719 -18.46 1.47 -71.70
C SER A 719 -19.37 2.42 -70.93
N LEU A 720 -19.10 3.71 -71.06
CA LEU A 720 -19.97 4.76 -70.53
C LEU A 720 -20.79 5.39 -71.67
N PRO A 721 -22.12 5.50 -71.52
CA PRO A 721 -22.97 6.18 -72.49
C PRO A 721 -22.55 7.65 -72.64
N GLY A 722 -22.56 8.15 -73.88
CA GLY A 722 -22.26 9.58 -74.15
C GLY A 722 -23.23 10.54 -73.45
N ALA A 723 -24.42 10.07 -73.08
CA ALA A 723 -25.42 10.81 -72.30
C ALA A 723 -24.94 11.24 -70.91
N ILE A 724 -23.82 10.70 -70.38
CA ILE A 724 -23.24 11.13 -69.10
C ILE A 724 -22.88 12.62 -69.06
N SER A 725 -22.58 13.22 -70.22
CA SER A 725 -22.31 14.66 -70.34
C SER A 725 -23.52 15.54 -69.99
N ALA A 726 -24.73 14.99 -69.98
CA ALA A 726 -25.94 15.71 -69.57
C ALA A 726 -25.98 15.99 -68.05
N LEU A 727 -25.17 15.29 -67.24
CA LEU A 727 -25.10 15.47 -65.79
C LEU A 727 -24.22 16.68 -65.42
N GLY A 728 -24.67 17.89 -65.73
CA GLY A 728 -23.91 19.12 -65.48
C GLY A 728 -23.67 19.47 -64.00
N GLN A 729 -24.37 18.82 -63.05
CA GLN A 729 -24.18 19.03 -61.61
C GLN A 729 -23.31 17.96 -60.92
N LEU A 730 -22.77 17.00 -61.69
CA LEU A 730 -21.97 15.94 -61.11
C LEU A 730 -20.62 16.47 -60.60
N CYS A 731 -20.34 16.25 -59.32
CA CYS A 731 -19.07 16.63 -58.68
C CYS A 731 -18.16 15.43 -58.44
N ARG A 732 -18.73 14.22 -58.27
CA ARG A 732 -17.98 13.01 -57.97
C ARG A 732 -18.49 11.84 -58.79
N LEU A 733 -17.59 11.27 -59.61
CA LEU A 733 -17.83 10.06 -60.39
C LEU A 733 -16.77 9.03 -60.04
N ASP A 734 -17.17 7.91 -59.46
CA ASP A 734 -16.25 6.79 -59.17
C ASP A 734 -16.54 5.61 -60.09
N LEU A 735 -15.56 5.29 -60.92
CA LEU A 735 -15.60 4.26 -61.98
C LEU A 735 -14.56 3.17 -61.76
N ARG A 736 -13.85 3.19 -60.62
CA ARG A 736 -12.74 2.26 -60.35
C ARG A 736 -13.20 0.81 -60.52
N THR A 737 -12.26 -0.07 -60.85
CA THR A 737 -12.50 -1.53 -60.88
C THR A 737 -13.71 -1.93 -61.73
N ASN A 738 -13.80 -1.37 -62.94
CA ASN A 738 -14.69 -1.78 -64.03
C ASN A 738 -13.86 -2.27 -65.23
N SER A 739 -14.52 -2.86 -66.24
CA SER A 739 -13.90 -3.38 -67.47
C SER A 739 -14.03 -2.41 -68.65
N LEU A 740 -13.76 -1.12 -68.43
CA LEU A 740 -13.95 -0.08 -69.45
C LEU A 740 -12.94 -0.23 -70.60
N GLU A 741 -13.43 -0.52 -71.82
CA GLU A 741 -12.60 -0.67 -73.03
C GLU A 741 -12.13 0.69 -73.59
N GLY A 742 -12.83 1.77 -73.22
CA GLY A 742 -12.47 3.15 -73.59
C GLY A 742 -13.50 4.17 -73.08
N LEU A 743 -13.05 5.41 -72.88
CA LEU A 743 -13.94 6.55 -72.62
C LEU A 743 -14.29 7.20 -73.96
N ASN A 744 -15.58 7.28 -74.30
CA ASN A 744 -16.03 7.96 -75.52
C ASN A 744 -15.53 9.43 -75.55
N GLY A 745 -15.22 9.96 -76.74
CA GLY A 745 -14.64 11.32 -76.90
C GLY A 745 -15.46 12.45 -76.24
N TYR A 746 -16.78 12.31 -76.20
CA TYR A 746 -17.68 13.24 -75.50
C TYR A 746 -17.61 13.14 -73.97
N ALA A 747 -17.37 11.94 -73.44
CA ALA A 747 -17.20 11.71 -72.01
C ALA A 747 -15.84 12.23 -71.52
N THR A 748 -14.78 12.10 -72.33
CA THR A 748 -13.45 12.63 -72.00
C THR A 748 -13.41 14.16 -71.90
N GLN A 749 -14.11 14.86 -72.81
CA GLN A 749 -14.17 16.32 -72.78
C GLN A 749 -14.96 16.83 -71.56
N TRP A 750 -16.07 16.17 -71.22
CA TRP A 750 -16.85 16.49 -70.03
C TRP A 750 -16.12 16.15 -68.71
N LEU A 751 -15.40 15.02 -68.64
CA LEU A 751 -14.57 14.67 -67.47
C LEU A 751 -13.51 15.75 -67.19
N SER A 752 -12.91 16.34 -68.22
CA SER A 752 -11.93 17.42 -68.06
C SER A 752 -12.52 18.70 -67.44
N THR A 753 -13.81 18.97 -67.67
CA THR A 753 -14.52 20.12 -67.09
C THR A 753 -15.00 19.88 -65.65
N VAL A 754 -15.25 18.63 -65.27
CA VAL A 754 -15.72 18.27 -63.91
C VAL A 754 -14.54 18.06 -62.94
N VAL A 755 -13.39 17.58 -63.42
CA VAL A 755 -12.21 17.29 -62.57
C VAL A 755 -11.37 18.54 -62.24
N ASN A 756 -11.48 19.62 -63.02
CA ASN A 756 -10.74 20.86 -62.83
C ASN A 756 -11.56 22.00 -62.18
N GLY A 757 -12.78 21.72 -61.70
CA GLY A 757 -13.72 22.69 -61.13
C GLY A 757 -13.88 22.59 -59.62
#